data_AF-A0ABD3KEE0-F1
#
_entry.id   AF-A0ABD3KEE0-F1
#
_cell.length_a   1.000
_cell.length_b   1.000
_cell.length_c   1.000
_cell.angle_alpha   90.00
_cell.angle_beta   90.00
_cell.angle_gamma   90.00
#
_symmetry.space_group_name_H-M   'P 1'
#
loop_
_entity.id
_entity.type
_entity.pdbx_description
1 polymer ?
#
loop_
_entity_poly.entity_id
_entity_poly.type
_entity_poly.pdbx_seq_one_letter_code
_entity_poly.pdbx_strand_id
1 'polypeptide(L)'
;MTNSRVIFALHVAAWAILNSIWSTWGITPRTPAWNISGEPCSGAAIGDSVTFDAYHPFIKCNCSFNNSTTCHITQPKVYAMSVAGPIPDELWNLTYLFDLNLTQNLLTGSLSPSIGNLTRMQYLSLGINALSGELPPQLELLTELLSLSFSTNNFNGSLPPELGNLSKLQQLYMDSSGASGEIPSTFSKLKNLQTVWASDNNFTGNIPEFIGNWSQLTQLILQGNSFEGSIPSTFSNLTSLKDLRISDVVNGSSSLEFIRNMTNLSILILRNNHISDSLPSDFAGYQSLSQLDLSFNKLTGQIPNSLFNLSSLTYLFLGNNSLNGTLPEQKSTSLLNIDVSYNNLTGIFPSWVSNDLQLNLVGNNFTLDNSNSSMLPSGLNCLQRKFPCNSGIGIYYNFAVKCGGPQITSSSNIVFEMDNNTLGPATYYVPNTERWAVSNVGYFTGNNSAYKASTLSQFTNTLDSELFQTARLSASSLRYYGLGLENGNYNVSLQFAEIQILNTGWQKLGRRLFDVYIQGNLVVKNFDIRKEAGGASLTAVQKVYQAQVTANYLEIHFFLGWKRDLLCSKSSHIWTFDFIPTVSNNPPTSRKDHTGLIVGVATGVGVVGLVAVLLVCYLVRRRKMARMIEDQGELQSDIYNRFPMISFLSVILYADYVFALEDEHGFCEGKKNKKSLYCNATVLESF
;
A
#
# COMPACT_ATOMS: atom_id res chain seq x y z
N MET A 1 16.57 -47.50 -53.22
CA MET A 1 15.16 -47.11 -52.96
C MET A 1 14.64 -47.46 -51.55
N THR A 2 15.45 -48.06 -50.67
CA THR A 2 15.04 -48.44 -49.30
C THR A 2 15.37 -47.39 -48.22
N ASN A 3 16.33 -46.48 -48.43
CA ASN A 3 16.66 -45.42 -47.46
C ASN A 3 15.73 -44.19 -47.51
N SER A 4 15.11 -43.87 -48.66
CA SER A 4 14.27 -42.66 -48.78
C SER A 4 12.89 -42.78 -48.10
N ARG A 5 12.39 -44.00 -47.85
CA ARG A 5 11.09 -44.22 -47.19
C ARG A 5 11.15 -44.14 -45.66
N VAL A 6 12.29 -44.47 -45.05
CA VAL A 6 12.49 -44.34 -43.59
C VAL A 6 12.75 -42.87 -43.21
N ILE A 7 13.40 -42.10 -44.10
CA ILE A 7 13.70 -40.67 -43.90
C ILE A 7 12.42 -39.80 -43.99
N PHE A 8 11.45 -40.17 -44.83
CA PHE A 8 10.16 -39.50 -44.92
C PHE A 8 9.28 -39.74 -43.68
N ALA A 9 9.35 -40.93 -43.07
CA ALA A 9 8.49 -41.30 -41.94
C ALA A 9 8.79 -40.51 -40.66
N LEU A 10 10.06 -40.16 -40.41
CA LEU A 10 10.46 -39.39 -39.22
C LEU A 10 10.15 -37.88 -39.34
N HIS A 11 10.17 -37.30 -40.55
CA HIS A 11 9.73 -35.91 -40.78
C HIS A 11 8.23 -35.73 -40.60
N VAL A 12 7.43 -36.71 -41.05
CA VAL A 12 5.98 -36.68 -40.97
C VAL A 12 5.50 -36.77 -39.51
N ALA A 13 6.22 -37.50 -38.64
CA ALA A 13 5.82 -37.68 -37.25
C ALA A 13 5.92 -36.40 -36.41
N ALA A 14 7.04 -35.66 -36.47
CA ALA A 14 7.19 -34.42 -35.70
C ALA A 14 6.24 -33.30 -36.20
N TRP A 15 5.98 -33.26 -37.52
CA TRP A 15 4.97 -32.38 -38.11
C TRP A 15 3.56 -32.72 -37.62
N ALA A 16 3.18 -34.00 -37.64
CA ALA A 16 1.87 -34.44 -37.16
C ALA A 16 1.67 -34.11 -35.68
N ILE A 17 2.71 -34.30 -34.86
CA ILE A 17 2.71 -33.92 -33.43
C ILE A 17 2.49 -32.42 -33.27
N LEU A 18 3.28 -31.57 -33.94
CA LEU A 18 3.19 -30.12 -33.78
C LEU A 18 1.85 -29.55 -34.27
N ASN A 19 1.34 -30.05 -35.40
CA ASN A 19 0.03 -29.66 -35.91
C ASN A 19 -1.10 -30.13 -34.99
N SER A 20 -0.98 -31.33 -34.42
CA SER A 20 -1.94 -31.81 -33.42
C SER A 20 -1.96 -30.90 -32.20
N ILE A 21 -0.78 -30.50 -31.70
CA ILE A 21 -0.65 -29.55 -30.58
C ILE A 21 -1.25 -28.18 -30.95
N TRP A 22 -0.91 -27.62 -32.11
CA TRP A 22 -1.43 -26.32 -32.53
C TRP A 22 -2.93 -26.34 -32.79
N SER A 23 -3.44 -27.41 -33.40
CA SER A 23 -4.87 -27.62 -33.57
C SER A 23 -5.59 -27.66 -32.21
N THR A 24 -5.01 -28.37 -31.23
CA THR A 24 -5.53 -28.44 -29.86
C THR A 24 -5.54 -27.07 -29.19
N TRP A 25 -4.50 -26.26 -29.44
CA TRP A 25 -4.34 -24.92 -28.90
C TRP A 25 -5.02 -23.81 -29.72
N GLY A 26 -5.70 -24.15 -30.82
CA GLY A 26 -6.34 -23.19 -31.71
C GLY A 26 -5.36 -22.21 -32.38
N ILE A 27 -4.09 -22.60 -32.52
CA ILE A 27 -3.04 -21.78 -33.10
C ILE A 27 -3.08 -21.91 -34.63
N THR A 28 -3.14 -20.77 -35.32
CA THR A 28 -3.00 -20.70 -36.77
C THR A 28 -1.62 -20.15 -37.16
N PRO A 29 -0.85 -20.87 -38.03
CA PRO A 29 0.37 -20.35 -38.63
C PRO A 29 0.16 -18.99 -39.31
N ARG A 30 0.96 -17.97 -38.97
CA ARG A 30 0.91 -16.65 -39.64
C ARG A 30 1.94 -16.58 -40.78
N THR A 31 1.49 -16.24 -41.98
CA THR A 31 2.34 -15.89 -43.13
C THR A 31 2.79 -14.43 -43.08
N PRO A 32 4.03 -14.06 -43.48
CA PRO A 32 5.05 -14.90 -44.10
C PRO A 32 6.01 -15.55 -43.11
N ALA A 33 5.75 -15.48 -41.80
CA ALA A 33 6.69 -15.98 -40.78
C ALA A 33 6.97 -17.48 -40.94
N TRP A 34 5.95 -18.29 -41.30
CA TRP A 34 6.10 -19.72 -41.55
C TRP A 34 5.73 -20.09 -42.98
N ASN A 35 6.50 -21.00 -43.58
CA ASN A 35 6.13 -21.61 -44.84
C ASN A 35 5.05 -22.68 -44.58
N ILE A 36 3.80 -22.34 -44.90
CA ILE A 36 2.63 -23.19 -44.70
C ILE A 36 2.53 -24.35 -45.70
N SER A 37 3.56 -24.60 -46.52
CA SER A 37 3.60 -25.69 -47.51
C SER A 37 3.71 -27.10 -46.91
N GLY A 38 3.61 -27.24 -45.59
CA GLY A 38 3.57 -28.53 -44.88
C GLY A 38 4.88 -28.96 -44.20
N GLU A 39 5.96 -28.18 -44.30
CA GLU A 39 7.24 -28.52 -43.65
C GLU A 39 7.63 -27.45 -42.59
N PRO A 40 7.50 -27.77 -41.28
CA PRO A 40 7.66 -26.80 -40.20
C PRO A 40 9.11 -26.32 -40.05
N CYS A 41 10.08 -27.14 -40.46
CA CYS A 41 11.49 -26.82 -40.46
C CYS A 41 11.94 -26.23 -41.79
N SER A 42 11.29 -25.15 -42.22
CA SER A 42 11.65 -24.42 -43.44
C SER A 42 11.52 -22.90 -43.24
N GLY A 43 12.07 -22.10 -44.17
CA GLY A 43 12.03 -20.64 -44.07
C GLY A 43 12.71 -20.10 -42.79
N ALA A 44 12.00 -19.26 -42.05
CA ALA A 44 12.51 -18.63 -40.82
C ALA A 44 12.89 -19.62 -39.71
N ALA A 45 12.28 -20.81 -39.68
CA ALA A 45 12.54 -21.82 -38.64
C ALA A 45 13.95 -22.45 -38.72
N ILE A 46 14.60 -22.37 -39.88
CA ILE A 46 15.95 -22.88 -40.13
C ILE A 46 16.97 -21.76 -40.41
N GLY A 47 16.52 -20.53 -40.63
CA GLY A 47 17.39 -19.40 -40.96
C GLY A 47 18.08 -18.81 -39.73
N ASP A 48 19.37 -18.50 -39.84
CA ASP A 48 20.17 -17.92 -38.75
C ASP A 48 19.80 -16.46 -38.41
N SER A 49 19.12 -15.78 -39.33
CA SER A 49 18.72 -14.37 -39.17
C SER A 49 17.55 -14.15 -38.20
N VAL A 50 16.82 -15.19 -37.84
CA VAL A 50 15.63 -15.08 -36.97
C VAL A 50 15.97 -15.62 -35.59
N THR A 51 16.00 -14.72 -34.62
CA THR A 51 16.23 -15.03 -33.21
C THR A 51 14.95 -15.54 -32.55
N PHE A 52 15.09 -16.24 -31.42
CA PHE A 52 14.00 -16.79 -30.61
C PHE A 52 12.96 -15.74 -30.14
N ASP A 53 13.25 -14.45 -30.28
CA ASP A 53 12.38 -13.34 -29.88
C ASP A 53 11.61 -12.67 -31.03
N ALA A 54 11.78 -13.11 -32.27
CA ALA A 54 11.25 -12.39 -33.43
C ALA A 54 9.72 -12.51 -33.61
N TYR A 55 9.10 -13.64 -33.25
CA TYR A 55 7.67 -13.91 -33.51
C TYR A 55 7.00 -14.73 -32.38
N HIS A 56 5.66 -14.65 -32.31
CA HIS A 56 4.82 -15.49 -31.44
C HIS A 56 3.60 -15.98 -32.23
N PRO A 57 3.36 -17.30 -32.34
CA PRO A 57 4.22 -18.40 -31.89
C PRO A 57 5.50 -18.49 -32.73
N PHE A 58 6.49 -19.24 -32.26
CA PHE A 58 7.74 -19.46 -32.98
C PHE A 58 8.27 -20.89 -32.78
N ILE A 59 8.99 -21.39 -33.78
CA ILE A 59 9.73 -22.64 -33.70
C ILE A 59 11.12 -22.45 -34.33
N LYS A 60 12.14 -23.03 -33.70
CA LYS A 60 13.45 -23.27 -34.34
C LYS A 60 13.63 -24.75 -34.58
N CYS A 61 14.22 -25.08 -35.72
CA CYS A 61 14.63 -26.43 -36.06
C CYS A 61 16.14 -26.54 -36.26
N ASN A 62 16.69 -27.69 -35.90
CA ASN A 62 18.03 -28.08 -36.28
C ASN A 62 17.97 -29.20 -37.34
N CYS A 63 18.46 -28.89 -38.54
CA CYS A 63 18.50 -29.79 -39.68
C CYS A 63 19.87 -30.42 -39.92
N SER A 64 20.82 -30.35 -38.98
CA SER A 64 22.16 -30.91 -39.17
C SER A 64 22.25 -32.43 -39.01
N PHE A 65 21.14 -33.11 -38.75
CA PHE A 65 21.12 -34.55 -38.47
C PHE A 65 21.08 -35.39 -39.75
N ASN A 66 21.67 -36.59 -39.68
CA ASN A 66 21.71 -37.54 -40.79
C ASN A 66 22.19 -36.92 -42.12
N ASN A 67 23.38 -36.29 -42.14
CA ASN A 67 23.90 -35.61 -43.34
C ASN A 67 22.94 -34.55 -43.91
N SER A 68 22.35 -33.77 -43.02
CA SER A 68 21.38 -32.72 -43.32
C SER A 68 20.06 -33.20 -43.95
N THR A 69 19.74 -34.48 -43.81
CA THR A 69 18.46 -35.03 -44.28
C THR A 69 17.45 -35.18 -43.16
N THR A 70 17.73 -34.73 -41.93
CA THR A 70 16.77 -34.78 -40.83
C THR A 70 16.74 -33.51 -40.01
N CYS A 71 15.53 -32.94 -39.91
CA CYS A 71 15.23 -31.79 -39.08
C CYS A 71 14.48 -32.21 -37.80
N HIS A 72 14.93 -31.67 -36.68
CA HIS A 72 14.23 -31.77 -35.41
C HIS A 72 13.84 -30.39 -34.91
N ILE A 73 12.63 -30.26 -34.38
CA ILE A 73 12.23 -29.07 -33.62
C ILE A 73 13.04 -29.05 -32.34
N THR A 74 13.65 -27.90 -32.04
CA THR A 74 14.53 -27.75 -30.87
C THR A 74 14.07 -26.66 -29.92
N GLN A 75 13.39 -25.62 -30.44
CA GLN A 75 12.97 -24.46 -29.65
C GLN A 75 11.56 -23.95 -29.99
N PRO A 76 10.49 -24.59 -29.48
CA PRO A 76 9.12 -24.10 -29.60
C PRO A 76 8.81 -23.01 -28.56
N LYS A 77 8.13 -21.97 -29.01
CA LYS A 77 7.68 -20.83 -28.21
C LYS A 77 6.22 -20.52 -28.51
N VAL A 78 5.40 -20.61 -27.47
CA VAL A 78 4.00 -20.19 -27.47
C VAL A 78 3.84 -19.25 -26.29
N TYR A 79 4.03 -17.96 -26.52
CA TYR A 79 4.13 -16.95 -25.46
C TYR A 79 3.06 -15.87 -25.64
N ALA A 80 2.37 -15.50 -24.54
CA ALA A 80 1.38 -14.42 -24.54
C ALA A 80 0.26 -14.59 -25.58
N MET A 81 -0.15 -15.83 -25.87
CA MET A 81 -1.13 -16.15 -26.91
C MET A 81 -2.53 -16.45 -26.39
N SER A 82 -2.72 -16.46 -25.07
CA SER A 82 -3.99 -16.85 -24.42
C SER A 82 -4.44 -18.27 -24.75
N VAL A 83 -3.49 -19.16 -25.06
CA VAL A 83 -3.76 -20.58 -25.29
C VAL A 83 -4.29 -21.22 -24.01
N ALA A 84 -5.34 -22.02 -24.10
CA ALA A 84 -6.01 -22.63 -22.96
C ALA A 84 -6.08 -24.16 -23.07
N GLY A 85 -6.32 -24.82 -21.94
CA GLY A 85 -6.40 -26.28 -21.84
C GLY A 85 -5.08 -26.92 -21.36
N PRO A 86 -5.03 -28.25 -21.25
CA PRO A 86 -3.83 -28.95 -20.81
C PRO A 86 -2.69 -28.85 -21.82
N ILE A 87 -1.46 -29.09 -21.36
CA ILE A 87 -0.32 -29.33 -22.24
C ILE A 87 -0.50 -30.73 -22.86
N PRO A 88 -0.60 -30.86 -24.20
CA PRO A 88 -0.80 -32.17 -24.84
C PRO A 88 0.40 -33.08 -24.62
N ASP A 89 0.15 -34.36 -24.32
CA ASP A 89 1.20 -35.32 -24.00
C ASP A 89 2.15 -35.58 -25.19
N GLU A 90 1.68 -35.36 -26.41
CA GLU A 90 2.47 -35.49 -27.64
C GLU A 90 3.66 -34.53 -27.66
N LEU A 91 3.60 -33.40 -26.93
CA LEU A 91 4.73 -32.47 -26.81
C LEU A 91 5.96 -33.16 -26.22
N TRP A 92 5.76 -34.09 -25.28
CA TRP A 92 6.84 -34.80 -24.59
C TRP A 92 7.55 -35.82 -25.49
N ASN A 93 7.02 -36.10 -26.69
CA ASN A 93 7.66 -36.96 -27.68
C ASN A 93 8.69 -36.22 -28.55
N LEU A 94 8.79 -34.89 -28.45
CA LEU A 94 9.80 -34.10 -29.14
C LEU A 94 11.15 -34.15 -28.40
N THR A 95 11.80 -35.30 -28.36
CA THR A 95 12.99 -35.56 -27.50
C THR A 95 14.25 -34.73 -27.83
N TYR A 96 14.22 -33.94 -28.90
CA TYR A 96 15.30 -33.04 -29.31
C TYR A 96 15.15 -31.60 -28.79
N LEU A 97 14.08 -31.32 -28.05
CA LEU A 97 13.88 -30.01 -27.42
C LEU A 97 15.00 -29.69 -26.42
N PHE A 98 15.54 -28.47 -26.54
CA PHE A 98 16.43 -27.91 -25.53
C PHE A 98 15.92 -26.60 -24.93
N ASP A 99 14.94 -25.94 -25.55
CA ASP A 99 14.35 -24.68 -25.06
C ASP A 99 12.83 -24.70 -25.32
N LEU A 100 12.02 -24.68 -24.27
CA LEU A 100 10.57 -24.67 -24.36
C LEU A 100 10.02 -23.47 -23.58
N ASN A 101 9.32 -22.57 -24.25
CA ASN A 101 8.69 -21.43 -23.61
C ASN A 101 7.17 -21.38 -23.88
N LEU A 102 6.39 -21.63 -22.84
CA LEU A 102 4.93 -21.61 -22.81
C LEU A 102 4.37 -20.49 -21.92
N THR A 103 5.19 -19.48 -21.63
CA THR A 103 4.91 -18.46 -20.60
C THR A 103 3.76 -17.52 -21.00
N GLN A 104 2.98 -17.03 -20.03
CA GLN A 104 1.85 -16.10 -20.24
C GLN A 104 0.71 -16.68 -21.10
N ASN A 105 0.17 -17.83 -20.70
CA ASN A 105 -1.03 -18.40 -21.32
C ASN A 105 -2.08 -18.75 -20.26
N LEU A 106 -3.04 -19.59 -20.64
CA LEU A 106 -4.13 -20.10 -19.81
C LEU A 106 -4.07 -21.62 -19.70
N LEU A 107 -2.86 -22.20 -19.76
CA LEU A 107 -2.68 -23.65 -19.70
C LEU A 107 -3.11 -24.18 -18.33
N THR A 108 -3.79 -25.33 -18.31
CA THR A 108 -4.36 -25.97 -17.12
C THR A 108 -3.88 -27.41 -16.97
N GLY A 109 -4.37 -28.13 -15.95
CA GLY A 109 -4.04 -29.54 -15.73
C GLY A 109 -2.68 -29.73 -15.04
N SER A 110 -2.30 -30.99 -14.85
CA SER A 110 -1.03 -31.38 -14.21
C SER A 110 0.11 -31.49 -15.21
N LEU A 111 1.34 -31.29 -14.73
CA LEU A 111 2.54 -31.55 -15.53
C LEU A 111 2.76 -33.06 -15.64
N SER A 112 2.74 -33.59 -16.85
CA SER A 112 2.86 -35.02 -17.12
C SER A 112 4.26 -35.56 -16.73
N PRO A 113 4.36 -36.74 -16.08
CA PRO A 113 5.64 -37.42 -15.83
C PRO A 113 6.47 -37.67 -17.10
N SER A 114 5.81 -37.75 -18.26
CA SER A 114 6.45 -37.90 -19.57
C SER A 114 7.40 -36.75 -19.93
N ILE A 115 7.35 -35.62 -19.21
CA ILE A 115 8.34 -34.55 -19.35
C ILE A 115 9.78 -35.04 -19.21
N GLY A 116 9.99 -36.12 -18.44
CA GLY A 116 11.30 -36.77 -18.30
C GLY A 116 11.90 -37.31 -19.61
N ASN A 117 11.12 -37.44 -20.68
CA ASN A 117 11.61 -37.82 -22.00
C ASN A 117 12.47 -36.73 -22.66
N LEU A 118 12.35 -35.47 -22.23
CA LEU A 118 13.04 -34.33 -22.84
C LEU A 118 14.46 -34.15 -22.33
N THR A 119 15.27 -35.21 -22.26
CA THR A 119 16.58 -35.24 -21.57
C THR A 119 17.63 -34.24 -22.09
N ARG A 120 17.37 -33.57 -23.22
CA ARG A 120 18.20 -32.50 -23.80
C ARG A 120 17.79 -31.08 -23.35
N MET A 121 16.73 -30.97 -22.55
CA MET A 121 16.18 -29.70 -22.09
C MET A 121 17.22 -28.89 -21.31
N GLN A 122 17.39 -27.63 -21.71
CA GLN A 122 18.25 -26.63 -21.05
C GLN A 122 17.42 -25.49 -20.46
N TYR A 123 16.36 -25.05 -21.16
CA TYR A 123 15.50 -23.94 -20.74
C TYR A 123 14.04 -24.38 -20.77
N LEU A 124 13.40 -24.43 -19.60
CA LEU A 124 11.99 -24.80 -19.47
C LEU A 124 11.22 -23.67 -18.78
N SER A 125 10.38 -22.98 -19.56
CA SER A 125 9.59 -21.84 -19.07
C SER A 125 8.09 -22.10 -19.20
N LEU A 126 7.44 -22.35 -18.06
CA LEU A 126 6.00 -22.66 -17.92
C LEU A 126 5.23 -21.57 -17.16
N GLY A 127 5.87 -20.43 -16.89
CA GLY A 127 5.35 -19.44 -15.96
C GLY A 127 4.09 -18.71 -16.42
N ILE A 128 3.35 -18.11 -15.49
CA ILE A 128 2.14 -17.31 -15.76
C ILE A 128 1.11 -18.12 -16.55
N ASN A 129 0.66 -19.21 -15.93
CA ASN A 129 -0.37 -20.13 -16.42
C ASN A 129 -1.27 -20.57 -15.25
N ALA A 130 -2.16 -21.52 -15.48
CA ALA A 130 -3.04 -22.12 -14.48
C ALA A 130 -2.75 -23.62 -14.28
N LEU A 131 -1.50 -24.06 -14.51
CA LEU A 131 -1.05 -25.44 -14.27
C LEU A 131 -1.23 -25.78 -12.79
N SER A 132 -1.50 -27.04 -12.47
CA SER A 132 -1.95 -27.47 -11.15
C SER A 132 -1.43 -28.87 -10.80
N GLY A 133 -1.74 -29.35 -9.59
CA GLY A 133 -1.22 -30.63 -9.09
C GLY A 133 0.23 -30.52 -8.61
N GLU A 134 0.84 -31.66 -8.30
CA GLU A 134 2.22 -31.74 -7.82
C GLU A 134 3.22 -31.66 -8.97
N LEU A 135 4.44 -31.20 -8.67
CA LEU A 135 5.55 -31.27 -9.63
C LEU A 135 6.00 -32.73 -9.78
N PRO A 136 6.13 -33.27 -11.01
CA PRO A 136 6.53 -34.65 -11.22
C PRO A 136 8.02 -34.84 -10.86
N PRO A 137 8.36 -35.87 -10.05
CA PRO A 137 9.76 -36.19 -9.73
C PRO A 137 10.63 -36.43 -10.98
N GLN A 138 10.02 -36.87 -12.10
CA GLN A 138 10.68 -37.12 -13.38
C GLN A 138 11.35 -35.89 -14.00
N LEU A 139 11.11 -34.68 -13.48
CA LEU A 139 11.90 -33.50 -13.81
C LEU A 139 13.40 -33.72 -13.53
N GLU A 140 13.77 -34.61 -12.62
CA GLU A 140 15.16 -34.97 -12.33
C GLU A 140 15.94 -35.53 -13.54
N LEU A 141 15.22 -36.10 -14.52
CA LEU A 141 15.81 -36.68 -15.72
C LEU A 141 16.33 -35.63 -16.70
N LEU A 142 15.96 -34.35 -16.50
CA LEU A 142 16.40 -33.23 -17.31
C LEU A 142 17.80 -32.74 -16.87
N THR A 143 18.79 -33.63 -16.85
CA THR A 143 20.10 -33.34 -16.23
C THR A 143 20.89 -32.22 -16.93
N GLU A 144 20.50 -31.82 -18.14
CA GLU A 144 21.06 -30.69 -18.89
C GLU A 144 20.43 -29.33 -18.55
N LEU A 145 19.44 -29.30 -17.65
CA LEU A 145 18.66 -28.10 -17.37
C LEU A 145 19.52 -26.99 -16.73
N LEU A 146 19.47 -25.81 -17.35
CA LEU A 146 20.14 -24.58 -16.91
C LEU A 146 19.16 -23.61 -16.27
N SER A 147 17.93 -23.55 -16.79
CA SER A 147 16.88 -22.65 -16.30
C SER A 147 15.54 -23.39 -16.20
N LEU A 148 14.92 -23.31 -15.03
CA LEU A 148 13.60 -23.84 -14.74
C LEU A 148 12.69 -22.71 -14.23
N SER A 149 11.61 -22.45 -14.94
CA SER A 149 10.58 -21.50 -14.52
C SER A 149 9.21 -22.16 -14.53
N PHE A 150 8.57 -22.19 -13.36
CA PHE A 150 7.16 -22.57 -13.20
C PHE A 150 6.39 -21.56 -12.34
N SER A 151 6.95 -20.35 -12.15
CA SER A 151 6.36 -19.24 -11.40
C SER A 151 4.94 -18.88 -11.87
N THR A 152 4.11 -18.38 -10.97
CA THR A 152 2.72 -17.95 -11.26
C THR A 152 1.92 -19.08 -11.91
N ASN A 153 1.66 -20.11 -11.13
CA ASN A 153 0.81 -21.25 -11.45
C ASN A 153 0.01 -21.65 -10.21
N ASN A 154 -0.79 -22.71 -10.30
CA ASN A 154 -1.60 -23.27 -9.21
C ASN A 154 -1.10 -24.67 -8.80
N PHE A 155 0.21 -24.92 -8.85
CA PHE A 155 0.80 -26.16 -8.32
C PHE A 155 0.49 -26.30 -6.83
N ASN A 156 0.65 -27.50 -6.30
CA ASN A 156 0.48 -27.79 -4.88
C ASN A 156 1.49 -28.84 -4.41
N GLY A 157 1.47 -29.13 -3.11
CA GLY A 157 2.39 -30.08 -2.50
C GLY A 157 3.81 -29.51 -2.31
N SER A 158 4.72 -30.38 -1.88
CA SER A 158 6.12 -30.06 -1.65
C SER A 158 6.96 -30.14 -2.93
N LEU A 159 8.09 -29.43 -2.95
CA LEU A 159 9.08 -29.62 -4.03
C LEU A 159 9.62 -31.06 -3.98
N PRO A 160 9.68 -31.78 -5.12
CA PRO A 160 10.29 -33.10 -5.18
C PRO A 160 11.78 -33.03 -4.79
N PRO A 161 12.25 -33.83 -3.81
CA PRO A 161 13.67 -33.91 -3.45
C PRO A 161 14.57 -34.27 -4.65
N GLU A 162 14.04 -34.99 -5.62
CA GLU A 162 14.71 -35.42 -6.86
C GLU A 162 15.19 -34.24 -7.71
N LEU A 163 14.55 -33.06 -7.61
CA LEU A 163 15.03 -31.83 -8.29
C LEU A 163 16.46 -31.45 -7.88
N GLY A 164 16.94 -31.91 -6.72
CA GLY A 164 18.33 -31.75 -6.32
C GLY A 164 19.35 -32.43 -7.25
N ASN A 165 18.92 -33.31 -8.16
CA ASN A 165 19.80 -33.97 -9.14
C ASN A 165 20.13 -33.09 -10.36
N LEU A 166 19.47 -31.93 -10.52
CA LEU A 166 19.69 -30.97 -11.60
C LEU A 166 20.97 -30.14 -11.38
N SER A 167 22.12 -30.80 -11.31
CA SER A 167 23.39 -30.18 -10.89
C SER A 167 23.90 -29.05 -11.80
N LYS A 168 23.41 -28.95 -13.04
CA LYS A 168 23.71 -27.86 -13.99
C LYS A 168 22.83 -26.63 -13.83
N LEU A 169 21.78 -26.69 -13.00
CA LEU A 169 20.79 -25.63 -12.86
C LEU A 169 21.43 -24.34 -12.34
N GLN A 170 21.18 -23.25 -13.06
CA GLN A 170 21.69 -21.90 -12.77
C GLN A 170 20.57 -20.98 -12.34
N GLN A 171 19.36 -21.17 -12.87
CA GLN A 171 18.22 -20.31 -12.61
C GLN A 171 17.01 -21.14 -12.20
N LEU A 172 16.41 -20.80 -11.07
CA LEU A 172 15.20 -21.42 -10.57
C LEU A 172 14.17 -20.33 -10.24
N TYR A 173 13.08 -20.29 -10.98
CA TYR A 173 11.97 -19.38 -10.79
C TYR A 173 10.71 -20.18 -10.40
N MET A 174 10.26 -19.96 -9.17
CA MET A 174 9.12 -20.66 -8.58
C MET A 174 8.18 -19.75 -7.78
N ASP A 175 8.29 -18.42 -7.94
CA ASP A 175 7.43 -17.46 -7.24
C ASP A 175 5.95 -17.66 -7.54
N SER A 176 5.07 -17.49 -6.55
CA SER A 176 3.62 -17.63 -6.72
C SER A 176 3.22 -18.93 -7.44
N SER A 177 3.93 -20.03 -7.24
CA SER A 177 3.65 -21.30 -7.92
C SER A 177 2.65 -22.18 -7.16
N GLY A 178 2.44 -21.89 -5.87
CA GLY A 178 1.60 -22.69 -4.97
C GLY A 178 2.37 -23.84 -4.27
N ALA A 179 3.68 -23.91 -4.48
CA ALA A 179 4.56 -24.83 -3.77
C ALA A 179 4.49 -24.61 -2.25
N SER A 180 4.68 -25.69 -1.48
CA SER A 180 4.54 -25.70 -0.03
C SER A 180 5.55 -26.63 0.65
N GLY A 181 5.50 -26.74 1.98
CA GLY A 181 6.41 -27.58 2.75
C GLY A 181 7.84 -27.01 2.85
N GLU A 182 8.79 -27.83 3.29
CA GLU A 182 10.19 -27.39 3.43
C GLU A 182 10.94 -27.41 2.09
N ILE A 183 11.96 -26.57 1.96
CA ILE A 183 12.90 -26.66 0.84
C ILE A 183 13.76 -27.93 1.03
N PRO A 184 13.77 -28.89 0.08
CA PRO A 184 14.44 -30.16 0.27
C PRO A 184 15.95 -30.04 0.50
N SER A 185 16.48 -30.80 1.47
CA SER A 185 17.92 -30.82 1.79
C SER A 185 18.81 -31.29 0.63
N THR A 186 18.24 -32.03 -0.33
CA THR A 186 18.90 -32.44 -1.56
C THR A 186 19.30 -31.27 -2.46
N PHE A 187 18.67 -30.10 -2.32
CA PHE A 187 19.01 -28.89 -3.07
C PHE A 187 20.40 -28.36 -2.71
N SER A 188 21.01 -28.86 -1.64
CA SER A 188 22.43 -28.66 -1.33
C SER A 188 23.37 -29.03 -2.49
N LYS A 189 22.96 -29.92 -3.41
CA LYS A 189 23.70 -30.33 -4.61
C LYS A 189 23.70 -29.29 -5.75
N LEU A 190 22.78 -28.32 -5.74
CA LEU A 190 22.59 -27.34 -6.83
C LEU A 190 23.62 -26.18 -6.77
N LYS A 191 24.92 -26.53 -6.83
CA LYS A 191 26.03 -25.58 -6.60
C LYS A 191 26.23 -24.52 -7.69
N ASN A 192 25.57 -24.69 -8.84
CA ASN A 192 25.66 -23.76 -9.97
C ASN A 192 24.56 -22.68 -9.96
N LEU A 193 23.68 -22.66 -8.95
CA LEU A 193 22.63 -21.66 -8.85
C LEU A 193 23.20 -20.24 -8.75
N GLN A 194 22.68 -19.37 -9.61
CA GLN A 194 22.97 -17.94 -9.72
C GLN A 194 21.75 -17.11 -9.36
N THR A 195 20.55 -17.61 -9.66
CA THR A 195 19.28 -16.93 -9.42
C THR A 195 18.26 -17.89 -8.83
N VAL A 196 17.69 -17.52 -7.69
CA VAL A 196 16.57 -18.23 -7.07
C VAL A 196 15.49 -17.24 -6.69
N TRP A 197 14.33 -17.35 -7.33
CA TRP A 197 13.15 -16.58 -7.00
C TRP A 197 12.05 -17.54 -6.54
N ALA A 198 11.62 -17.41 -5.28
CA ALA A 198 10.73 -18.34 -4.60
C ALA A 198 9.68 -17.64 -3.74
N SER A 199 9.36 -16.39 -4.08
CA SER A 199 8.48 -15.53 -3.30
C SER A 199 7.02 -15.99 -3.37
N ASP A 200 6.20 -15.61 -2.40
CA ASP A 200 4.75 -15.81 -2.43
C ASP A 200 4.35 -17.28 -2.64
N ASN A 201 5.04 -18.19 -1.95
CA ASN A 201 4.65 -19.59 -1.83
C ASN A 201 4.25 -19.88 -0.38
N ASN A 202 3.94 -21.15 -0.09
CA ASN A 202 3.66 -21.60 1.26
C ASN A 202 4.82 -22.45 1.81
N PHE A 203 6.07 -22.05 1.51
CA PHE A 203 7.23 -22.73 2.08
C PHE A 203 7.26 -22.55 3.60
N THR A 204 7.50 -23.64 4.31
CA THR A 204 7.53 -23.74 5.78
C THR A 204 8.91 -24.19 6.27
N GLY A 205 9.06 -24.28 7.59
CA GLY A 205 10.33 -24.66 8.22
C GLY A 205 11.37 -23.55 8.16
N ASN A 206 12.62 -23.87 8.46
CA ASN A 206 13.70 -22.90 8.47
C ASN A 206 14.20 -22.63 7.04
N ILE A 207 14.72 -21.42 6.79
CA ILE A 207 15.54 -21.17 5.61
C ILE A 207 16.78 -22.07 5.70
N PRO A 208 17.06 -22.97 4.73
CA PRO A 208 18.11 -23.96 4.91
C PRO A 208 19.53 -23.37 4.90
N GLU A 209 20.37 -23.83 5.83
CA GLU A 209 21.77 -23.36 5.96
C GLU A 209 22.62 -23.66 4.71
N PHE A 210 22.30 -24.73 3.96
CA PHE A 210 23.05 -25.12 2.78
C PHE A 210 23.00 -24.09 1.65
N ILE A 211 22.03 -23.15 1.67
CA ILE A 211 21.96 -22.05 0.70
C ILE A 211 23.24 -21.21 0.77
N GLY A 212 23.85 -21.07 1.95
CA GLY A 212 25.15 -20.40 2.13
C GLY A 212 26.31 -21.05 1.34
N ASN A 213 26.13 -22.27 0.81
CA ASN A 213 27.13 -22.96 -0.01
C ASN A 213 26.90 -22.76 -1.52
N TRP A 214 25.95 -21.93 -1.96
CA TRP A 214 25.75 -21.57 -3.37
C TRP A 214 26.60 -20.36 -3.73
N SER A 215 27.92 -20.55 -3.85
CA SER A 215 28.89 -19.45 -4.02
C SER A 215 28.72 -18.61 -5.30
N GLN A 216 27.99 -19.11 -6.29
CA GLN A 216 27.68 -18.41 -7.54
C GLN A 216 26.39 -17.58 -7.45
N LEU A 217 25.67 -17.63 -6.32
CA LEU A 217 24.37 -16.98 -6.17
C LEU A 217 24.53 -15.46 -6.22
N THR A 218 23.79 -14.84 -7.12
CA THR A 218 23.73 -13.39 -7.33
C THR A 218 22.39 -12.79 -6.93
N GLN A 219 21.31 -13.58 -6.98
CA GLN A 219 19.96 -13.16 -6.62
C GLN A 219 19.25 -14.23 -5.80
N LEU A 220 18.73 -13.84 -4.64
CA LEU A 220 17.94 -14.69 -3.76
C LEU A 220 16.72 -13.93 -3.26
N ILE A 221 15.54 -14.36 -3.69
CA ILE A 221 14.26 -13.74 -3.35
C ILE A 221 13.35 -14.80 -2.71
N LEU A 222 13.08 -14.68 -1.41
CA LEU A 222 12.37 -15.66 -0.58
C LEU A 222 11.12 -15.08 0.11
N GLN A 223 10.64 -13.94 -0.36
CA GLN A 223 9.72 -13.09 0.40
C GLN A 223 8.28 -13.62 0.40
N GLY A 224 7.50 -13.31 1.43
CA GLY A 224 6.08 -13.69 1.48
C GLY A 224 5.82 -15.19 1.60
N ASN A 225 6.74 -15.94 2.20
CA ASN A 225 6.59 -17.35 2.57
C ASN A 225 6.15 -17.50 4.04
N SER A 226 6.13 -18.72 4.54
CA SER A 226 5.82 -19.07 5.94
C SER A 226 7.07 -19.62 6.65
N PHE A 227 8.25 -19.05 6.36
CA PHE A 227 9.51 -19.49 6.97
C PHE A 227 9.55 -19.15 8.46
N GLU A 228 10.20 -20.01 9.23
CA GLU A 228 10.39 -19.87 10.66
C GLU A 228 11.89 -19.80 11.03
N GLY A 229 12.16 -19.47 12.30
CA GLY A 229 13.52 -19.43 12.84
C GLY A 229 14.26 -18.13 12.50
N SER A 230 15.54 -18.25 12.18
CA SER A 230 16.43 -17.13 11.89
C SER A 230 17.00 -17.21 10.48
N ILE A 231 17.33 -16.07 9.89
CA ILE A 231 18.14 -16.03 8.66
C ILE A 231 19.49 -16.69 8.95
N PRO A 232 19.92 -17.72 8.19
CA PRO A 232 21.15 -18.46 8.48
C PRO A 232 22.39 -17.59 8.42
N SER A 233 23.24 -17.67 9.44
CA SER A 233 24.53 -16.97 9.46
C SER A 233 25.46 -17.42 8.34
N THR A 234 25.28 -18.64 7.82
CA THR A 234 26.03 -19.18 6.66
C THR A 234 25.84 -18.34 5.39
N PHE A 235 24.84 -17.45 5.33
CA PHE A 235 24.66 -16.52 4.21
C PHE A 235 25.81 -15.52 4.09
N SER A 236 26.63 -15.34 5.13
CA SER A 236 27.87 -14.56 5.06
C SER A 236 28.85 -15.05 3.99
N ASN A 237 28.71 -16.30 3.55
CA ASN A 237 29.53 -16.90 2.49
C ASN A 237 29.08 -16.49 1.08
N LEU A 238 27.92 -15.86 0.92
CA LEU A 238 27.34 -15.47 -0.36
C LEU A 238 27.88 -14.11 -0.84
N THR A 239 29.19 -13.97 -0.93
CA THR A 239 29.85 -12.69 -1.26
C THR A 239 29.58 -12.20 -2.69
N SER A 240 29.07 -13.06 -3.58
CA SER A 240 28.66 -12.73 -4.95
C SER A 240 27.26 -12.12 -5.05
N LEU A 241 26.51 -12.10 -3.95
CA LEU A 241 25.10 -11.72 -3.93
C LEU A 241 24.93 -10.22 -4.18
N LYS A 242 23.98 -9.88 -5.07
CA LYS A 242 23.64 -8.52 -5.49
C LYS A 242 22.23 -8.13 -5.09
N ASP A 243 21.30 -9.08 -5.09
CA ASP A 243 19.91 -8.87 -4.70
C ASP A 243 19.52 -9.91 -3.66
N LEU A 244 19.33 -9.45 -2.42
CA LEU A 244 18.87 -10.28 -1.30
C LEU A 244 17.54 -9.75 -0.79
N ARG A 245 16.52 -10.58 -0.87
CA ARG A 245 15.19 -10.22 -0.41
C ARG A 245 14.56 -11.32 0.42
N ILE A 246 14.38 -11.06 1.71
CA ILE A 246 13.76 -11.98 2.67
C ILE A 246 12.74 -11.18 3.47
N SER A 247 11.55 -11.73 3.69
CA SER A 247 10.58 -11.15 4.60
C SER A 247 9.74 -12.21 5.28
N ASP A 248 9.08 -11.78 6.36
CA ASP A 248 8.05 -12.53 7.05
C ASP A 248 8.58 -13.83 7.70
N VAL A 249 9.86 -13.84 8.09
CA VAL A 249 10.43 -14.94 8.90
C VAL A 249 9.98 -14.76 10.35
N VAL A 250 9.23 -15.74 10.86
CA VAL A 250 8.63 -15.72 12.20
C VAL A 250 9.32 -16.69 13.16
N ASN A 251 8.93 -16.70 14.45
CA ASN A 251 9.40 -17.68 15.45
C ASN A 251 10.93 -17.77 15.64
N GLY A 252 11.66 -16.69 15.41
CA GLY A 252 13.08 -16.58 15.75
C GLY A 252 13.57 -15.14 15.86
N SER A 253 14.89 -15.00 15.90
CA SER A 253 15.59 -13.71 15.92
C SER A 253 16.76 -13.77 14.94
N SER A 254 16.80 -12.82 14.03
CA SER A 254 17.85 -12.71 13.01
C SER A 254 18.81 -11.57 13.36
N SER A 255 20.04 -11.68 12.90
CA SER A 255 21.08 -10.65 13.06
C SER A 255 21.51 -10.08 11.70
N LEU A 256 22.01 -8.84 11.67
CA LEU A 256 22.66 -8.22 10.53
C LEU A 256 24.15 -8.59 10.41
N GLU A 257 24.73 -9.39 11.30
CA GLU A 257 26.17 -9.70 11.22
C GLU A 257 26.53 -10.45 9.91
N PHE A 258 25.61 -11.28 9.38
CA PHE A 258 25.89 -12.05 8.17
C PHE A 258 26.11 -11.17 6.92
N ILE A 259 25.55 -9.96 6.88
CA ILE A 259 25.73 -9.06 5.73
C ILE A 259 27.05 -8.31 5.75
N ARG A 260 27.79 -8.31 6.88
CA ARG A 260 28.97 -7.45 7.11
C ARG A 260 29.97 -7.39 5.95
N ASN A 261 30.21 -8.52 5.27
CA ASN A 261 31.18 -8.64 4.17
C ASN A 261 30.52 -8.77 2.77
N MET A 262 29.20 -8.58 2.66
CA MET A 262 28.44 -8.73 1.41
C MET A 262 28.45 -7.41 0.60
N THR A 263 29.65 -6.91 0.27
CA THR A 263 29.85 -5.58 -0.33
C THR A 263 29.35 -5.44 -1.78
N ASN A 264 29.02 -6.57 -2.44
CA ASN A 264 28.45 -6.59 -3.79
C ASN A 264 26.93 -6.34 -3.82
N LEU A 265 26.28 -6.23 -2.66
CA LEU A 265 24.84 -5.99 -2.58
C LEU A 265 24.47 -4.65 -3.24
N SER A 266 23.50 -4.72 -4.14
CA SER A 266 22.81 -3.59 -4.75
C SER A 266 21.43 -3.37 -4.14
N ILE A 267 20.71 -4.45 -3.86
CA ILE A 267 19.38 -4.42 -3.25
C ILE A 267 19.41 -5.34 -2.03
N LEU A 268 19.11 -4.77 -0.87
CA LEU A 268 18.98 -5.50 0.39
C LEU A 268 17.63 -5.18 1.02
N ILE A 269 16.77 -6.19 1.08
CA ILE A 269 15.42 -6.08 1.64
C ILE A 269 15.24 -7.18 2.68
N LEU A 270 15.27 -6.81 3.95
CA LEU A 270 15.09 -7.71 5.09
C LEU A 270 13.92 -7.26 5.97
N ARG A 271 12.79 -6.88 5.36
CA ARG A 271 11.62 -6.39 6.11
C ARG A 271 10.94 -7.49 6.91
N ASN A 272 10.42 -7.15 8.10
CA ASN A 272 9.62 -8.09 8.91
C ASN A 272 10.30 -9.43 9.21
N ASN A 273 11.56 -9.42 9.66
CA ASN A 273 12.36 -10.62 9.97
C ASN A 273 12.81 -10.69 11.44
N HIS A 274 12.14 -9.95 12.33
CA HIS A 274 12.42 -9.94 13.77
C HIS A 274 13.89 -9.59 14.11
N ILE A 275 14.55 -8.76 13.29
CA ILE A 275 15.95 -8.35 13.49
C ILE A 275 16.03 -7.31 14.61
N SER A 276 16.80 -7.56 15.67
CA SER A 276 16.88 -6.70 16.86
C SER A 276 18.20 -5.93 17.03
N ASP A 277 19.12 -6.09 16.09
CA ASP A 277 20.45 -5.50 16.13
C ASP A 277 20.43 -3.97 16.02
N SER A 278 21.59 -3.35 16.25
CA SER A 278 21.87 -2.00 15.74
C SER A 278 22.38 -2.06 14.31
N LEU A 279 22.18 -0.99 13.55
CA LEU A 279 22.79 -0.85 12.22
C LEU A 279 24.33 -0.87 12.32
N PRO A 280 25.05 -1.49 11.36
CA PRO A 280 26.50 -1.43 11.29
C PRO A 280 27.01 0.02 11.28
N SER A 281 28.08 0.31 12.03
CA SER A 281 28.61 1.69 12.10
C SER A 281 29.26 2.17 10.80
N ASP A 282 29.76 1.24 9.98
CA ASP A 282 30.46 1.54 8.73
C ASP A 282 29.79 0.85 7.54
N PHE A 283 29.43 1.65 6.55
CA PHE A 283 28.85 1.20 5.29
C PHE A 283 29.77 1.48 4.08
N ALA A 284 30.98 2.01 4.27
CA ALA A 284 31.85 2.46 3.18
C ALA A 284 32.14 1.38 2.12
N GLY A 285 32.08 0.10 2.49
CA GLY A 285 32.24 -1.03 1.56
C GLY A 285 31.08 -1.26 0.59
N TYR A 286 29.86 -0.78 0.88
CA TYR A 286 28.65 -1.06 0.08
C TYR A 286 28.48 -0.09 -1.10
N GLN A 287 29.48 -0.01 -1.97
CA GLN A 287 29.55 0.97 -3.06
C GLN A 287 28.48 0.78 -4.15
N SER A 288 27.83 -0.39 -4.19
CA SER A 288 26.79 -0.70 -5.18
C SER A 288 25.38 -0.64 -4.60
N LEU A 289 25.22 -0.41 -3.29
CA LEU A 289 23.94 -0.49 -2.60
C LEU A 289 23.06 0.70 -2.97
N SER A 290 21.99 0.44 -3.72
CA SER A 290 21.04 1.44 -4.19
C SER A 290 19.72 1.42 -3.41
N GLN A 291 19.36 0.28 -2.84
CA GLN A 291 18.16 0.11 -2.04
C GLN A 291 18.43 -0.69 -0.77
N LEU A 292 18.07 -0.10 0.38
CA LEU A 292 18.08 -0.73 1.69
C LEU A 292 16.70 -0.63 2.33
N ASP A 293 16.07 -1.77 2.60
CA ASP A 293 14.82 -1.87 3.33
C ASP A 293 14.97 -2.82 4.52
N LEU A 294 14.98 -2.25 5.72
CA LEU A 294 15.02 -2.96 7.00
C LEU A 294 13.77 -2.65 7.83
N SER A 295 12.68 -2.25 7.17
CA SER A 295 11.44 -1.86 7.83
C SER A 295 10.77 -3.02 8.59
N PHE A 296 9.93 -2.70 9.57
CA PHE A 296 9.17 -3.69 10.35
C PHE A 296 10.05 -4.69 11.12
N ASN A 297 11.18 -4.24 11.62
CA ASN A 297 12.06 -5.05 12.48
C ASN A 297 12.01 -4.51 13.92
N LYS A 298 12.98 -4.93 14.74
CA LYS A 298 13.17 -4.50 16.12
C LYS A 298 14.50 -3.77 16.28
N LEU A 299 15.00 -3.13 15.22
CA LEU A 299 16.30 -2.48 15.22
C LEU A 299 16.38 -1.41 16.29
N THR A 300 17.54 -1.29 16.93
CA THR A 300 17.80 -0.32 18.00
C THR A 300 19.03 0.54 17.70
N GLY A 301 19.31 1.51 18.56
CA GLY A 301 20.47 2.40 18.41
C GLY A 301 20.24 3.52 17.40
N GLN A 302 21.32 4.22 17.05
CA GLN A 302 21.31 5.40 16.20
C GLN A 302 21.48 5.03 14.73
N ILE A 303 21.00 5.92 13.86
CA ILE A 303 21.26 5.84 12.42
C ILE A 303 22.69 6.34 12.14
N PRO A 304 23.58 5.53 11.56
CA PRO A 304 24.98 5.92 11.34
C PRO A 304 25.12 6.89 10.15
N ASN A 305 26.00 7.89 10.30
CA ASN A 305 26.27 8.88 9.25
C ASN A 305 26.82 8.25 7.96
N SER A 306 27.58 7.17 8.08
CA SER A 306 28.15 6.44 6.93
C SER A 306 27.07 5.93 5.98
N LEU A 307 25.91 5.53 6.49
CA LEU A 307 24.76 5.08 5.69
C LEU A 307 24.16 6.23 4.86
N PHE A 308 24.02 7.41 5.45
CA PHE A 308 23.45 8.58 4.78
C PHE A 308 24.41 9.18 3.75
N ASN A 309 25.71 8.96 3.92
CA ASN A 309 26.77 9.45 3.03
C ASN A 309 27.08 8.49 1.87
N LEU A 310 26.39 7.35 1.74
CA LEU A 310 26.57 6.43 0.62
C LEU A 310 26.18 7.10 -0.70
N SER A 311 27.14 7.19 -1.63
CA SER A 311 26.93 7.80 -2.94
C SER A 311 26.01 6.99 -3.86
N SER A 312 25.86 5.69 -3.62
CA SER A 312 25.01 4.80 -4.41
C SER A 312 23.56 4.71 -3.94
N LEU A 313 23.28 5.03 -2.67
CA LEU A 313 22.00 4.73 -2.03
C LEU A 313 20.91 5.73 -2.44
N THR A 314 19.80 5.23 -2.95
CA THR A 314 18.65 6.05 -3.40
C THR A 314 17.39 5.84 -2.57
N TYR A 315 17.18 4.61 -2.09
CA TYR A 315 16.00 4.21 -1.34
C TYR A 315 16.40 3.64 0.02
N LEU A 316 15.98 4.31 1.09
CA LEU A 316 16.24 3.90 2.47
C LEU A 316 14.91 3.78 3.24
N PHE A 317 14.57 2.56 3.65
CA PHE A 317 13.38 2.27 4.45
C PHE A 317 13.79 1.62 5.78
N LEU A 318 13.61 2.37 6.86
CA LEU A 318 13.89 1.97 8.24
C LEU A 318 12.63 2.06 9.12
N GLY A 319 11.46 2.24 8.51
CA GLY A 319 10.20 2.43 9.21
C GLY A 319 9.83 1.25 10.13
N ASN A 320 9.04 1.49 11.17
CA ASN A 320 8.61 0.47 12.13
C ASN A 320 9.79 -0.28 12.77
N ASN A 321 10.60 0.44 13.52
CA ASN A 321 11.71 -0.09 14.31
C ASN A 321 11.74 0.60 15.69
N SER A 322 12.82 0.44 16.45
CA SER A 322 13.07 1.11 17.74
C SER A 322 14.32 2.00 17.70
N LEU A 323 14.65 2.54 16.53
CA LEU A 323 15.80 3.43 16.33
C LEU A 323 15.62 4.72 17.14
N ASN A 324 16.73 5.27 17.64
CA ASN A 324 16.74 6.45 18.50
C ASN A 324 17.82 7.46 18.08
N GLY A 325 17.97 8.55 18.83
CA GLY A 325 18.88 9.64 18.50
C GLY A 325 18.29 10.61 17.47
N THR A 326 19.16 11.29 16.73
CA THR A 326 18.80 12.30 15.73
C THR A 326 19.00 11.78 14.31
N LEU A 327 18.46 12.49 13.32
CA LEU A 327 18.82 12.27 11.92
C LEU A 327 20.28 12.71 11.67
N PRO A 328 21.04 12.02 10.79
CA PRO A 328 22.37 12.47 10.36
C PRO A 328 22.38 13.90 9.80
N GLU A 329 23.39 14.69 10.15
CA GLU A 329 23.48 16.10 9.75
C GLU A 329 23.70 16.30 8.23
N GLN A 330 24.26 15.29 7.57
CA GLN A 330 24.57 15.30 6.14
C GLN A 330 23.97 14.07 5.46
N LYS A 331 23.74 14.20 4.16
CA LYS A 331 23.34 13.09 3.29
C LYS A 331 23.99 13.24 1.93
N SER A 332 24.10 12.11 1.22
CA SER A 332 24.41 12.09 -0.20
C SER A 332 23.29 12.73 -1.03
N THR A 333 23.65 13.28 -2.19
CA THR A 333 22.71 13.82 -3.17
C THR A 333 21.87 12.74 -3.84
N SER A 334 22.38 11.50 -3.90
CA SER A 334 21.69 10.35 -4.47
C SER A 334 20.57 9.79 -3.59
N LEU A 335 20.58 10.09 -2.28
CA LEU A 335 19.56 9.63 -1.34
C LEU A 335 18.31 10.50 -1.45
N LEU A 336 17.29 9.97 -2.14
CA LEU A 336 16.08 10.69 -2.53
C LEU A 336 14.80 10.24 -1.80
N ASN A 337 14.80 9.02 -1.25
CA ASN A 337 13.63 8.44 -0.60
C ASN A 337 14.05 7.89 0.75
N ILE A 338 13.54 8.47 1.84
CA ILE A 338 13.90 8.14 3.21
C ILE A 338 12.62 7.93 4.02
N ASP A 339 12.39 6.70 4.47
CA ASP A 339 11.37 6.39 5.46
C ASP A 339 12.03 6.00 6.78
N VAL A 340 11.74 6.77 7.82
CA VAL A 340 12.13 6.48 9.21
C VAL A 340 10.91 6.49 10.13
N SER A 341 9.72 6.32 9.57
CA SER A 341 8.46 6.38 10.31
C SER A 341 8.40 5.33 11.43
N TYR A 342 7.61 5.55 12.46
CA TYR A 342 7.40 4.63 13.58
C TYR A 342 8.70 4.16 14.23
N ASN A 343 9.53 5.12 14.64
CA ASN A 343 10.74 4.92 15.43
C ASN A 343 10.69 5.80 16.70
N ASN A 344 11.81 5.89 17.43
CA ASN A 344 11.99 6.74 18.61
C ASN A 344 12.95 7.91 18.32
N LEU A 345 12.99 8.41 17.08
CA LEU A 345 13.88 9.51 16.70
C LEU A 345 13.43 10.83 17.34
N THR A 346 14.40 11.71 17.60
CA THR A 346 14.27 12.98 18.32
C THR A 346 15.17 14.05 17.70
N GLY A 347 15.13 15.27 18.25
CA GLY A 347 16.00 16.37 17.86
C GLY A 347 15.41 17.28 16.78
N ILE A 348 16.23 18.22 16.31
CA ILE A 348 15.89 19.19 15.26
C ILE A 348 16.20 18.62 13.87
N PHE A 349 15.57 19.19 12.84
CA PHE A 349 15.79 18.75 11.47
C PHE A 349 17.12 19.30 10.90
N PRO A 350 17.94 18.45 10.26
CA PRO A 350 19.10 18.89 9.48
C PRO A 350 18.71 19.79 8.30
N SER A 351 19.66 20.58 7.81
CA SER A 351 19.43 21.56 6.72
C SER A 351 19.04 20.95 5.37
N TRP A 352 19.28 19.65 5.16
CA TRP A 352 18.89 18.95 3.94
C TRP A 352 17.42 18.51 3.93
N VAL A 353 16.71 18.60 5.07
CA VAL A 353 15.28 18.28 5.15
C VAL A 353 14.51 19.36 4.39
N SER A 354 13.95 18.99 3.23
CA SER A 354 13.25 19.90 2.34
C SER A 354 12.09 19.20 1.62
N ASN A 355 11.25 19.99 0.93
CA ASN A 355 10.09 19.49 0.19
C ASN A 355 10.44 18.71 -1.09
N ASP A 356 11.68 18.79 -1.58
CA ASP A 356 12.11 18.07 -2.81
C ASP A 356 12.48 16.61 -2.54
N LEU A 357 12.51 16.21 -1.26
CA LEU A 357 12.82 14.86 -0.80
C LEU A 357 11.54 14.10 -0.47
N GLN A 358 11.48 12.81 -0.84
CA GLN A 358 10.45 11.94 -0.30
C GLN A 358 10.85 11.45 1.08
N LEU A 359 10.32 12.11 2.10
CA LEU A 359 10.68 11.89 3.48
C LEU A 359 9.45 11.52 4.31
N ASN A 360 9.50 10.35 4.97
CA ASN A 360 8.47 9.92 5.90
C ASN A 360 9.00 9.87 7.34
N LEU A 361 8.43 10.72 8.19
CA LEU A 361 8.84 10.96 9.58
C LEU A 361 7.75 10.56 10.60
N VAL A 362 6.61 10.05 10.13
CA VAL A 362 5.41 9.79 10.94
C VAL A 362 5.75 8.92 12.16
N GLY A 363 5.17 9.20 13.32
CA GLY A 363 5.30 8.35 14.51
C GLY A 363 6.61 8.50 15.29
N ASN A 364 7.36 9.59 15.11
CA ASN A 364 8.58 9.93 15.87
C ASN A 364 8.36 11.06 16.90
N ASN A 365 9.41 11.50 17.59
CA ASN A 365 9.37 12.52 18.65
C ASN A 365 10.29 13.72 18.31
N PHE A 366 10.21 14.25 17.10
CA PHE A 366 11.03 15.39 16.67
C PHE A 366 10.59 16.71 17.32
N THR A 367 11.54 17.62 17.50
CA THR A 367 11.26 18.98 17.96
C THR A 367 10.88 19.83 16.76
N LEU A 368 9.62 20.27 16.72
CA LEU A 368 9.10 21.15 15.67
C LEU A 368 9.27 22.61 16.11
N ASP A 369 10.28 23.31 15.59
CA ASP A 369 10.43 24.75 15.76
C ASP A 369 9.77 25.51 14.58
N ASN A 370 9.34 26.75 14.84
CA ASN A 370 8.65 27.57 13.83
C ASN A 370 9.55 27.97 12.64
N SER A 371 10.86 27.73 12.73
CA SER A 371 11.84 27.97 11.66
C SER A 371 11.83 26.88 10.59
N ASN A 372 11.53 25.62 10.94
CA ASN A 372 11.57 24.49 10.01
C ASN A 372 10.18 24.10 9.46
N SER A 373 9.10 24.73 9.95
CA SER A 373 7.72 24.39 9.55
C SER A 373 7.38 24.67 8.08
N SER A 374 8.16 25.52 7.40
CA SER A 374 7.98 25.81 5.96
C SER A 374 8.67 24.80 5.04
N MET A 375 9.56 23.95 5.57
CA MET A 375 10.40 23.02 4.80
C MET A 375 9.83 21.59 4.72
N LEU A 376 8.78 21.30 5.47
CA LEU A 376 8.16 19.97 5.57
C LEU A 376 6.72 19.96 5.03
N PRO A 377 6.23 18.81 4.54
CA PRO A 377 4.81 18.62 4.31
C PRO A 377 4.02 18.93 5.58
N SER A 378 2.96 19.75 5.44
CA SER A 378 2.12 20.20 6.55
C SER A 378 1.54 19.05 7.36
N GLY A 379 1.31 19.30 8.65
CA GLY A 379 0.64 18.36 9.55
C GLY A 379 1.55 17.34 10.24
N LEU A 380 2.89 17.44 10.13
CA LEU A 380 3.79 16.57 10.89
C LEU A 380 3.62 16.71 12.42
N ASN A 381 3.16 17.87 12.90
CA ASN A 381 2.74 18.10 14.28
C ASN A 381 1.64 17.14 14.73
N CYS A 382 0.69 16.82 13.84
CA CYS A 382 -0.35 15.83 14.08
C CYS A 382 0.18 14.40 14.04
N LEU A 383 1.18 14.14 13.21
CA LEU A 383 1.72 12.80 12.96
C LEU A 383 2.97 12.49 13.79
N GLN A 384 3.28 13.27 14.82
CA GLN A 384 4.23 12.84 15.86
C GLN A 384 3.68 11.61 16.60
N ARG A 385 4.55 10.93 17.33
CA ARG A 385 4.19 9.78 18.15
C ARG A 385 3.04 10.14 19.09
N LYS A 386 2.08 9.21 19.21
CA LYS A 386 0.81 9.37 19.96
C LYS A 386 -0.16 10.41 19.38
N PHE A 387 0.09 10.95 18.19
CA PHE A 387 -0.83 11.82 17.46
C PHE A 387 -1.38 12.99 18.31
N PRO A 388 -0.51 13.92 18.74
CA PRO A 388 -0.86 14.87 19.81
C PRO A 388 -1.88 15.95 19.41
N CYS A 389 -2.10 16.18 18.10
CA CYS A 389 -3.02 17.23 17.66
C CYS A 389 -4.48 16.84 17.92
N ASN A 390 -5.31 17.85 18.19
CA ASN A 390 -6.75 17.68 18.42
C ASN A 390 -7.08 16.67 19.54
N SER A 391 -6.19 16.54 20.53
CA SER A 391 -6.37 15.69 21.71
C SER A 391 -7.33 16.30 22.74
N GLY A 392 -8.06 15.46 23.47
CA GLY A 392 -9.02 15.89 24.50
C GLY A 392 -10.45 15.45 24.20
N ILE A 393 -11.39 16.39 24.13
CA ILE A 393 -12.82 16.11 23.93
C ILE A 393 -13.10 15.50 22.53
N GLY A 394 -12.17 15.66 21.59
CA GLY A 394 -12.39 15.38 20.18
C GLY A 394 -13.07 16.56 19.48
N ILE A 395 -12.83 16.69 18.19
CA ILE A 395 -13.42 17.70 17.31
C ILE A 395 -14.39 17.03 16.35
N TYR A 396 -14.01 15.84 15.90
CA TYR A 396 -14.70 15.08 14.89
C TYR A 396 -15.34 13.85 15.51
N TYR A 397 -16.56 13.54 15.12
CA TYR A 397 -17.15 12.26 15.44
C TYR A 397 -16.87 11.25 14.32
N ASN A 398 -16.71 11.68 13.06
CA ASN A 398 -16.44 10.80 11.91
C ASN A 398 -15.34 11.31 10.96
N PHE A 399 -14.90 10.46 10.04
CA PHE A 399 -14.13 10.86 8.87
C PHE A 399 -14.39 9.89 7.71
N ALA A 400 -14.24 10.31 6.46
CA ALA A 400 -14.42 9.40 5.33
C ALA A 400 -13.52 9.84 4.18
N VAL A 401 -12.80 8.92 3.54
CA VAL A 401 -11.71 9.27 2.60
C VAL A 401 -11.82 8.47 1.31
N LYS A 402 -11.87 9.18 0.17
CA LYS A 402 -11.80 8.54 -1.14
C LYS A 402 -10.34 8.33 -1.53
N CYS A 403 -9.77 7.17 -1.20
CA CYS A 403 -8.35 6.87 -1.43
C CYS A 403 -7.96 7.09 -2.90
N GLY A 404 -6.95 7.93 -3.13
CA GLY A 404 -6.41 8.18 -4.47
C GLY A 404 -7.31 9.00 -5.42
N GLY A 405 -8.42 9.59 -4.95
CA GLY A 405 -9.39 10.29 -5.80
C GLY A 405 -9.91 11.64 -5.27
N PRO A 406 -10.71 12.34 -6.08
CA PRO A 406 -11.38 13.58 -5.69
C PRO A 406 -12.51 13.34 -4.68
N GLN A 407 -13.01 14.40 -4.05
CA GLN A 407 -14.11 14.32 -3.10
C GLN A 407 -15.39 13.88 -3.81
N ILE A 408 -16.19 13.06 -3.13
CA ILE A 408 -17.48 12.57 -3.62
C ILE A 408 -18.49 12.48 -2.48
N THR A 409 -19.77 12.66 -2.79
CA THR A 409 -20.87 12.37 -1.88
C THR A 409 -21.57 11.11 -2.36
N SER A 410 -21.62 10.07 -1.52
CA SER A 410 -22.33 8.82 -1.86
C SER A 410 -23.85 8.99 -1.87
N SER A 411 -24.55 8.01 -2.44
CA SER A 411 -25.99 7.77 -2.35
C SER A 411 -26.57 7.81 -0.94
N SER A 412 -25.74 7.49 0.07
CA SER A 412 -26.10 7.55 1.50
C SER A 412 -25.79 8.91 2.16
N ASN A 413 -25.58 9.97 1.37
CA ASN A 413 -25.26 11.34 1.80
C ASN A 413 -23.96 11.51 2.60
N ILE A 414 -23.05 10.53 2.53
CA ILE A 414 -21.75 10.65 3.20
C ILE A 414 -20.74 11.29 2.25
N VAL A 415 -20.03 12.30 2.77
CA VAL A 415 -18.98 13.03 2.06
C VAL A 415 -17.65 12.34 2.29
N PHE A 416 -17.04 11.84 1.22
CA PHE A 416 -15.71 11.27 1.22
C PHE A 416 -14.71 12.33 0.80
N GLU A 417 -13.90 12.76 1.75
CA GLU A 417 -12.85 13.73 1.53
C GLU A 417 -11.84 13.22 0.51
N MET A 418 -11.32 14.16 -0.28
CA MET A 418 -10.41 13.86 -1.38
C MET A 418 -9.05 13.39 -0.87
N ASP A 419 -8.57 12.25 -1.34
CA ASP A 419 -7.16 11.87 -1.25
C ASP A 419 -6.51 11.97 -2.63
N ASN A 420 -6.35 13.20 -3.11
CA ASN A 420 -5.83 13.45 -4.47
C ASN A 420 -4.33 13.79 -4.51
N ASN A 421 -3.61 13.73 -3.40
CA ASN A 421 -2.18 14.04 -3.41
C ASN A 421 -1.37 12.97 -4.13
N THR A 422 -0.29 13.41 -4.78
CA THR A 422 0.71 12.52 -5.33
C THR A 422 1.57 12.03 -4.18
N LEU A 423 1.41 10.75 -3.83
CA LEU A 423 2.21 10.09 -2.81
C LEU A 423 3.24 9.22 -3.53
N GLY A 424 4.42 9.10 -2.95
CA GLY A 424 5.50 8.26 -3.45
C GLY A 424 5.96 7.22 -2.43
N PRO A 425 7.10 6.55 -2.66
CA PRO A 425 7.62 5.49 -1.81
C PRO A 425 7.89 5.86 -0.34
N ALA A 426 8.06 7.14 0.01
CA ALA A 426 8.27 7.54 1.41
C ALA A 426 7.59 8.88 1.67
N THR A 427 6.27 8.87 1.83
CA THR A 427 5.49 10.11 1.93
C THR A 427 4.37 10.02 2.94
N TYR A 428 3.99 11.17 3.49
CA TYR A 428 2.75 11.33 4.24
C TYR A 428 2.03 12.59 3.80
N TYR A 429 0.74 12.67 4.09
CA TYR A 429 -0.08 13.84 3.81
C TYR A 429 -1.14 14.03 4.89
N VAL A 430 -1.30 15.29 5.30
CA VAL A 430 -2.36 15.75 6.21
C VAL A 430 -3.06 16.94 5.54
N PRO A 431 -4.37 16.88 5.28
CA PRO A 431 -5.13 18.03 4.82
C PRO A 431 -5.23 19.11 5.90
N ASN A 432 -5.54 20.34 5.47
CA ASN A 432 -5.72 21.48 6.39
C ASN A 432 -6.84 21.31 7.41
N THR A 433 -7.78 20.38 7.17
CA THR A 433 -8.82 20.03 8.16
C THR A 433 -8.22 19.30 9.35
N GLU A 434 -7.05 18.67 9.21
CA GLU A 434 -6.44 17.80 10.23
C GLU A 434 -7.42 16.74 10.76
N ARG A 435 -8.42 16.35 9.95
CA ARG A 435 -9.41 15.32 10.30
C ARG A 435 -8.93 13.92 9.97
N TRP A 436 -8.12 13.81 8.93
CA TRP A 436 -7.51 12.54 8.53
C TRP A 436 -6.10 12.77 8.02
N ALA A 437 -5.36 11.68 7.88
CA ALA A 437 -4.04 11.70 7.25
C ALA A 437 -3.75 10.37 6.57
N VAL A 438 -2.73 10.35 5.72
CA VAL A 438 -2.25 9.15 5.04
C VAL A 438 -0.73 9.07 5.08
N SER A 439 -0.19 7.87 5.24
CA SER A 439 1.23 7.56 5.15
C SER A 439 1.42 6.41 4.16
N ASN A 440 2.28 6.60 3.17
CA ASN A 440 2.57 5.62 2.12
C ASN A 440 4.06 5.29 2.11
N VAL A 441 4.37 3.99 2.15
CA VAL A 441 5.74 3.46 2.25
C VAL A 441 5.95 2.32 1.26
N GLY A 442 7.14 2.28 0.66
CA GLY A 442 7.65 1.18 -0.14
C GLY A 442 7.84 1.53 -1.60
N TYR A 443 8.82 0.89 -2.23
CA TYR A 443 9.17 1.07 -3.63
C TYR A 443 8.85 -0.19 -4.46
N PHE A 444 8.05 -0.03 -5.52
CA PHE A 444 7.79 -1.10 -6.48
C PHE A 444 9.06 -1.35 -7.30
N THR A 445 9.48 -2.61 -7.43
CA THR A 445 10.67 -2.90 -8.22
C THR A 445 10.34 -2.90 -9.73
N GLY A 446 10.75 -1.85 -10.47
CA GLY A 446 10.52 -1.68 -11.92
C GLY A 446 10.37 -0.23 -12.41
N ASN A 447 10.36 -0.02 -13.74
CA ASN A 447 10.42 1.32 -14.39
C ASN A 447 9.12 2.17 -14.34
N ASN A 448 8.02 1.69 -13.76
CA ASN A 448 6.73 2.40 -13.71
C ASN A 448 6.08 2.30 -12.33
N SER A 449 6.63 3.02 -11.35
CA SER A 449 6.08 3.09 -10.00
C SER A 449 4.94 4.11 -9.91
N ALA A 450 3.75 3.72 -10.37
CA ALA A 450 2.53 4.47 -10.09
C ALA A 450 2.06 4.19 -8.65
N TYR A 451 1.65 5.22 -7.92
CA TYR A 451 1.08 5.12 -6.56
C TYR A 451 -0.42 5.44 -6.52
N LYS A 452 -1.02 5.60 -7.70
CA LYS A 452 -2.46 5.63 -7.91
C LYS A 452 -2.82 4.77 -9.11
N ALA A 453 -4.00 4.17 -9.06
CA ALA A 453 -4.65 3.59 -10.23
C ALA A 453 -6.02 4.20 -10.42
N SER A 454 -6.49 4.20 -11.67
CA SER A 454 -7.83 4.64 -12.01
C SER A 454 -8.44 3.78 -13.10
N THR A 455 -9.77 3.78 -13.15
CA THR A 455 -10.57 3.18 -14.21
C THR A 455 -11.82 4.03 -14.46
N LEU A 456 -12.39 3.93 -15.65
CA LEU A 456 -13.69 4.53 -16.01
C LEU A 456 -14.83 3.51 -15.93
N SER A 457 -14.55 2.28 -15.48
CA SER A 457 -15.54 1.21 -15.37
C SER A 457 -16.63 1.52 -14.36
N GLN A 458 -17.79 0.89 -14.57
CA GLN A 458 -18.87 0.80 -13.58
C GLN A 458 -18.65 -0.43 -12.71
N PHE A 459 -19.19 -0.39 -11.49
CA PHE A 459 -19.02 -1.43 -10.49
C PHE A 459 -20.36 -2.07 -10.14
N THR A 460 -20.36 -3.39 -10.02
CA THR A 460 -21.52 -4.14 -9.51
C THR A 460 -21.50 -4.17 -7.97
N ASN A 461 -22.64 -4.51 -7.36
CA ASN A 461 -22.82 -4.57 -5.90
C ASN A 461 -22.64 -3.21 -5.18
N THR A 462 -22.88 -2.11 -5.87
CA THR A 462 -22.88 -0.75 -5.30
C THR A 462 -23.76 0.18 -6.12
N LEU A 463 -24.28 1.24 -5.50
CA LEU A 463 -24.92 2.38 -6.18
C LEU A 463 -23.91 3.51 -6.48
N ASP A 464 -22.71 3.42 -5.90
CA ASP A 464 -21.69 4.47 -5.89
C ASP A 464 -20.44 4.03 -6.71
N SER A 465 -20.59 3.78 -8.01
CA SER A 465 -19.49 3.31 -8.86
C SER A 465 -18.26 4.24 -8.85
N GLU A 466 -18.49 5.56 -8.84
CA GLU A 466 -17.43 6.59 -8.88
C GLU A 466 -16.42 6.47 -7.74
N LEU A 467 -16.83 5.81 -6.66
CA LEU A 467 -16.04 5.53 -5.49
C LEU A 467 -14.83 4.64 -5.74
N PHE A 468 -15.06 3.64 -6.58
CA PHE A 468 -14.12 2.57 -6.86
C PHE A 468 -13.29 2.86 -8.11
N GLN A 469 -13.56 3.97 -8.81
CA GLN A 469 -12.85 4.37 -10.02
C GLN A 469 -11.42 4.84 -9.76
N THR A 470 -11.03 5.08 -8.51
CA THR A 470 -9.68 5.49 -8.12
C THR A 470 -9.18 4.69 -6.92
N ALA A 471 -7.87 4.58 -6.84
CA ALA A 471 -7.22 3.61 -5.98
C ALA A 471 -5.85 4.11 -5.51
N ARG A 472 -5.57 4.02 -4.20
CA ARG A 472 -4.25 4.30 -3.64
C ARG A 472 -3.40 3.03 -3.56
N LEU A 473 -2.22 3.07 -4.16
CA LEU A 473 -1.31 1.94 -4.27
C LEU A 473 -0.11 2.10 -3.33
N SER A 474 0.41 1.00 -2.82
CA SER A 474 1.60 0.95 -1.97
C SER A 474 2.36 -0.35 -2.19
N ALA A 475 3.69 -0.34 -2.03
CA ALA A 475 4.55 -1.53 -2.20
C ALA A 475 4.90 -2.20 -0.85
N SER A 476 4.65 -1.51 0.27
CA SER A 476 4.98 -2.03 1.60
C SER A 476 3.86 -1.74 2.61
N SER A 477 3.58 -0.46 2.87
CA SER A 477 2.66 -0.06 3.93
C SER A 477 1.86 1.17 3.54
N LEU A 478 0.54 1.06 3.67
CA LEU A 478 -0.39 2.17 3.51
C LEU A 478 -1.20 2.35 4.78
N ARG A 479 -1.11 3.52 5.39
CA ARG A 479 -1.83 3.85 6.61
C ARG A 479 -2.73 5.05 6.43
N TYR A 480 -3.94 4.95 6.93
CA TYR A 480 -4.85 6.07 7.08
C TYR A 480 -5.10 6.31 8.55
N TYR A 481 -5.21 7.58 8.91
CA TYR A 481 -5.48 8.04 10.26
C TYR A 481 -6.76 8.85 10.25
N GLY A 482 -7.68 8.57 11.17
CA GLY A 482 -8.64 9.56 11.64
C GLY A 482 -8.01 10.31 12.80
N LEU A 483 -8.02 11.63 12.77
CA LEU A 483 -7.36 12.51 13.74
C LEU A 483 -8.42 13.36 14.44
N GLY A 484 -8.22 13.65 15.73
CA GLY A 484 -9.15 14.46 16.51
C GLY A 484 -10.55 13.86 16.68
N LEU A 485 -10.65 12.53 16.64
CA LEU A 485 -11.90 11.80 16.82
C LEU A 485 -12.38 11.86 18.28
N GLU A 486 -13.69 11.86 18.52
CA GLU A 486 -14.25 11.65 19.85
C GLU A 486 -13.90 10.22 20.34
N ASN A 487 -13.60 10.06 21.63
CA ASN A 487 -13.29 8.73 22.15
C ASN A 487 -14.58 7.91 22.27
N GLY A 488 -14.56 6.68 21.77
CA GLY A 488 -15.75 5.84 21.74
C GLY A 488 -15.58 4.58 20.90
N ASN A 489 -16.68 3.88 20.67
CA ASN A 489 -16.73 2.73 19.78
C ASN A 489 -17.15 3.15 18.37
N TYR A 490 -16.39 2.67 17.39
CA TYR A 490 -16.46 3.05 16.00
C TYR A 490 -16.66 1.80 15.15
N ASN A 491 -17.66 1.82 14.27
CA ASN A 491 -17.77 0.86 13.18
C ASN A 491 -16.83 1.30 12.06
N VAL A 492 -15.98 0.38 11.60
CA VAL A 492 -14.96 0.61 10.58
C VAL A 492 -15.41 -0.03 9.28
N SER A 493 -16.03 0.73 8.37
CA SER A 493 -16.35 0.19 7.06
C SER A 493 -15.21 0.43 6.06
N LEU A 494 -14.71 -0.65 5.48
CA LEU A 494 -13.70 -0.66 4.43
C LEU A 494 -14.33 -1.20 3.16
N GLN A 495 -14.23 -0.43 2.06
CA GLN A 495 -14.77 -0.82 0.77
C GLN A 495 -13.63 -1.06 -0.23
N PHE A 496 -13.79 -2.11 -1.03
CA PHE A 496 -12.77 -2.58 -1.95
C PHE A 496 -13.41 -2.95 -3.28
N ALA A 497 -12.64 -2.79 -4.35
CA ALA A 497 -12.94 -3.40 -5.64
C ALA A 497 -11.63 -3.59 -6.39
N GLU A 498 -11.49 -4.66 -7.17
CA GLU A 498 -10.31 -4.89 -8.01
C GLU A 498 -10.52 -4.23 -9.38
N ILE A 499 -9.60 -3.35 -9.78
CA ILE A 499 -9.75 -2.51 -10.98
C ILE A 499 -8.69 -2.74 -12.05
N GLN A 500 -7.67 -3.55 -11.76
CA GLN A 500 -6.53 -3.75 -12.66
C GLN A 500 -6.31 -5.21 -13.04
N ILE A 501 -6.55 -6.14 -12.12
CA ILE A 501 -6.60 -7.55 -12.44
C ILE A 501 -7.96 -7.81 -13.06
N LEU A 502 -8.07 -7.66 -14.38
CA LEU A 502 -9.33 -7.82 -15.12
C LEU A 502 -9.66 -9.30 -15.39
N ASN A 503 -10.93 -9.57 -15.74
CA ASN A 503 -11.45 -10.92 -15.97
C ASN A 503 -10.99 -11.56 -17.31
N THR A 504 -10.15 -10.89 -18.11
CA THR A 504 -9.74 -11.35 -19.45
C THR A 504 -8.26 -11.75 -19.50
N GLY A 505 -7.93 -12.66 -20.43
CA GLY A 505 -6.56 -13.09 -20.70
C GLY A 505 -5.87 -13.78 -19.52
N TRP A 506 -4.54 -13.89 -19.59
CA TRP A 506 -3.69 -14.43 -18.52
C TRP A 506 -3.64 -13.51 -17.29
N GLN A 507 -3.99 -12.23 -17.45
CA GLN A 507 -4.00 -11.25 -16.36
C GLN A 507 -4.96 -11.64 -15.25
N LYS A 508 -6.05 -12.37 -15.57
CA LYS A 508 -7.02 -12.88 -14.58
C LYS A 508 -6.42 -13.87 -13.56
N LEU A 509 -5.21 -14.37 -13.79
CA LEU A 509 -4.52 -15.30 -12.87
C LEU A 509 -3.77 -14.56 -11.75
N GLY A 510 -3.64 -13.23 -11.84
CA GLY A 510 -3.04 -12.43 -10.79
C GLY A 510 -3.85 -12.46 -9.49
N ARG A 511 -3.14 -12.38 -8.36
CA ARG A 511 -3.70 -12.21 -7.02
C ARG A 511 -2.97 -11.05 -6.33
N ARG A 512 -3.61 -10.44 -5.33
CA ARG A 512 -3.03 -9.38 -4.49
C ARG A 512 -3.47 -9.61 -3.07
N LEU A 513 -2.50 -9.85 -2.18
CA LEU A 513 -2.77 -10.18 -0.80
C LEU A 513 -2.21 -9.08 0.09
N PHE A 514 -2.99 -8.66 1.08
CA PHE A 514 -2.52 -7.74 2.11
C PHE A 514 -3.20 -8.05 3.44
N ASP A 515 -2.51 -7.69 4.52
CA ASP A 515 -3.06 -7.76 5.85
C ASP A 515 -3.73 -6.42 6.21
N VAL A 516 -4.79 -6.49 7.01
CA VAL A 516 -5.53 -5.34 7.50
C VAL A 516 -5.40 -5.27 9.00
N TYR A 517 -4.87 -4.16 9.49
CA TYR A 517 -4.76 -3.84 10.90
C TYR A 517 -5.61 -2.62 11.22
N ILE A 518 -6.31 -2.65 12.36
CA ILE A 518 -7.07 -1.52 12.87
C ILE A 518 -6.65 -1.30 14.33
N GLN A 519 -6.21 -0.08 14.66
CA GLN A 519 -5.61 0.25 15.95
C GLN A 519 -4.49 -0.73 16.34
N GLY A 520 -3.69 -1.17 15.37
CA GLY A 520 -2.62 -2.15 15.55
C GLY A 520 -3.05 -3.62 15.66
N ASN A 521 -4.35 -3.91 15.75
CA ASN A 521 -4.86 -5.28 15.80
C ASN A 521 -5.04 -5.85 14.39
N LEU A 522 -4.48 -7.03 14.12
CA LEU A 522 -4.71 -7.76 12.86
C LEU A 522 -6.17 -8.21 12.80
N VAL A 523 -6.97 -7.61 11.91
CA VAL A 523 -8.38 -7.97 11.74
C VAL A 523 -8.59 -8.94 10.58
N VAL A 524 -7.74 -8.90 9.54
CA VAL A 524 -7.74 -9.87 8.44
C VAL A 524 -6.33 -10.11 7.91
N LYS A 525 -5.97 -11.38 7.71
CA LYS A 525 -4.71 -11.82 7.12
C LYS A 525 -4.92 -12.27 5.68
N ASN A 526 -3.98 -11.95 4.78
CA ASN A 526 -4.00 -12.33 3.37
C ASN A 526 -5.32 -12.00 2.65
N PHE A 527 -5.84 -10.78 2.83
CA PHE A 527 -7.08 -10.35 2.19
C PHE A 527 -6.91 -10.27 0.67
N ASP A 528 -7.79 -10.95 -0.06
CA ASP A 528 -7.86 -10.97 -1.52
C ASP A 528 -9.19 -10.38 -1.98
N ILE A 529 -9.14 -9.20 -2.60
CA ILE A 529 -10.35 -8.48 -3.02
C ILE A 529 -11.17 -9.30 -4.02
N ARG A 530 -10.53 -9.97 -4.99
CA ARG A 530 -11.25 -10.76 -5.99
C ARG A 530 -11.86 -12.00 -5.37
N LYS A 531 -11.16 -12.67 -4.46
CA LYS A 531 -11.72 -13.83 -3.75
C LYS A 531 -12.99 -13.45 -2.99
N GLU A 532 -12.96 -12.32 -2.27
CA GLU A 532 -14.12 -11.81 -1.53
C GLU A 532 -15.26 -11.35 -2.46
N ALA A 533 -14.94 -10.97 -3.70
CA ALA A 533 -15.90 -10.65 -4.77
C ALA A 533 -16.39 -11.89 -5.55
N GLY A 534 -16.15 -13.12 -5.08
CA GLY A 534 -16.56 -14.35 -5.79
C GLY A 534 -15.77 -14.60 -7.08
N GLY A 535 -14.55 -14.08 -7.18
CA GLY A 535 -13.68 -14.19 -8.34
C GLY A 535 -13.86 -13.09 -9.40
N ALA A 536 -14.81 -12.17 -9.22
CA ALA A 536 -15.08 -11.11 -10.18
C ALA A 536 -14.23 -9.85 -9.93
N SER A 537 -13.68 -9.26 -10.99
CA SER A 537 -13.20 -7.88 -11.00
C SER A 537 -14.37 -6.89 -11.12
N LEU A 538 -14.14 -5.61 -10.82
CA LEU A 538 -15.15 -4.54 -10.94
C LEU A 538 -16.42 -4.79 -10.12
N THR A 539 -16.29 -5.50 -9.00
CA THR A 539 -17.38 -5.79 -8.05
C THR A 539 -16.99 -5.21 -6.69
N ALA A 540 -17.89 -4.45 -6.08
CA ALA A 540 -17.66 -3.84 -4.77
C ALA A 540 -17.79 -4.87 -3.65
N VAL A 541 -16.86 -4.82 -2.70
CA VAL A 541 -16.80 -5.65 -1.49
C VAL A 541 -16.73 -4.72 -0.28
N GLN A 542 -17.60 -4.92 0.69
CA GLN A 542 -17.60 -4.18 1.95
C GLN A 542 -17.23 -5.10 3.11
N LYS A 543 -16.37 -4.61 4.01
CA LYS A 543 -16.07 -5.25 5.29
C LYS A 543 -16.25 -4.24 6.42
N VAL A 544 -16.89 -4.68 7.50
CA VAL A 544 -17.16 -3.85 8.68
C VAL A 544 -16.45 -4.46 9.88
N TYR A 545 -15.70 -3.65 10.62
CA TYR A 545 -15.01 -4.06 11.84
C TYR A 545 -15.40 -3.14 13.00
N GLN A 546 -15.17 -3.58 14.22
CA GLN A 546 -15.33 -2.75 15.42
C GLN A 546 -13.97 -2.24 15.86
N ALA A 547 -13.89 -0.97 16.25
CA ALA A 547 -12.69 -0.39 16.80
C ALA A 547 -13.01 0.58 17.93
N GLN A 548 -12.15 0.60 18.95
CA GLN A 548 -12.25 1.57 20.02
C GLN A 548 -11.25 2.70 19.81
N VAL A 549 -11.73 3.93 19.89
CA VAL A 549 -10.92 5.14 19.90
C VAL A 549 -10.75 5.59 21.35
N THR A 550 -9.50 5.58 21.83
CA THR A 550 -9.18 5.91 23.23
C THR A 550 -8.27 7.13 23.38
N ALA A 551 -7.65 7.57 22.29
CA ALA A 551 -6.68 8.66 22.27
C ALA A 551 -6.96 9.66 21.14
N ASN A 552 -8.24 9.86 20.80
CA ASN A 552 -8.71 10.76 19.76
C ASN A 552 -8.16 10.52 18.35
N TYR A 553 -7.60 9.33 18.09
CA TYR A 553 -7.18 8.94 16.76
C TYR A 553 -7.56 7.50 16.48
N LEU A 554 -7.65 7.19 15.19
CA LEU A 554 -7.84 5.85 14.71
C LEU A 554 -6.89 5.55 13.56
N GLU A 555 -6.09 4.49 13.71
CA GLU A 555 -5.18 4.01 12.67
C GLU A 555 -5.78 2.81 11.92
N ILE A 556 -5.82 2.89 10.59
CA ILE A 556 -6.02 1.75 9.69
C ILE A 556 -4.70 1.53 8.96
N HIS A 557 -4.16 0.33 9.07
CA HIS A 557 -2.91 -0.03 8.41
C HIS A 557 -3.15 -1.22 7.48
N PHE A 558 -2.89 -0.98 6.20
CA PHE A 558 -2.82 -2.02 5.19
C PHE A 558 -1.36 -2.39 4.96
N PHE A 559 -1.01 -3.59 5.36
CA PHE A 559 0.35 -4.09 5.27
C PHE A 559 0.46 -5.09 4.11
N LEU A 560 1.30 -4.77 3.13
CA LEU A 560 1.65 -5.70 2.09
C LEU A 560 2.90 -6.45 2.57
N GLY A 561 2.75 -7.68 3.07
CA GLY A 561 3.83 -8.67 2.94
C GLY A 561 4.18 -8.78 1.45
N TRP A 562 5.38 -9.22 1.03
CA TRP A 562 5.84 -9.18 -0.39
C TRP A 562 5.05 -10.11 -1.34
N LYS A 563 3.82 -10.46 -0.98
CA LYS A 563 2.80 -11.16 -1.75
C LYS A 563 2.28 -10.25 -2.87
N ARG A 564 3.18 -10.10 -3.87
CA ARG A 564 3.16 -9.32 -5.11
C ARG A 564 3.37 -7.81 -5.01
N ASP A 565 4.42 -7.40 -5.72
CA ASP A 565 4.55 -6.08 -6.33
C ASP A 565 3.34 -5.79 -7.25
N LEU A 566 2.99 -4.51 -7.26
CA LEU A 566 2.03 -3.82 -8.12
C LEU A 566 0.55 -3.84 -7.70
N LEU A 567 0.19 -2.71 -7.05
CA LEU A 567 -1.04 -1.91 -7.07
C LEU A 567 -2.24 -2.34 -6.17
N CYS A 568 -2.53 -1.60 -5.08
CA CYS A 568 -3.80 -1.70 -4.34
C CYS A 568 -4.93 -0.81 -4.90
N SER A 569 -6.11 -1.35 -5.21
CA SER A 569 -7.33 -0.55 -5.34
C SER A 569 -8.17 -0.54 -4.07
N LYS A 570 -8.34 0.65 -3.48
CA LYS A 570 -8.97 0.84 -2.17
C LYS A 570 -9.84 2.07 -2.21
N SER A 571 -10.98 2.00 -1.54
CA SER A 571 -11.86 3.12 -1.22
C SER A 571 -12.32 2.93 0.24
N SER A 572 -11.65 3.52 1.23
CA SER A 572 -12.07 3.36 2.64
C SER A 572 -13.31 4.22 2.94
N HIS A 573 -14.39 3.64 3.46
CA HIS A 573 -15.68 4.34 3.58
C HIS A 573 -16.46 4.05 4.86
N ILE A 574 -16.73 5.12 5.62
CA ILE A 574 -17.77 5.32 6.65
C ILE A 574 -17.51 4.67 8.01
N TRP A 575 -17.69 5.49 9.04
CA TRP A 575 -17.81 5.05 10.42
C TRP A 575 -19.17 5.44 10.93
N THR A 576 -19.91 4.46 11.42
CA THR A 576 -21.10 4.69 12.23
C THR A 576 -20.71 4.48 13.69
N PHE A 577 -21.22 5.35 14.56
CA PHE A 577 -20.87 5.34 15.99
C PHE A 577 -21.97 4.62 16.75
N ASP A 578 -21.56 3.78 17.69
CA ASP A 578 -22.48 3.17 18.65
C ASP A 578 -22.75 4.13 19.84
N PHE A 579 -22.46 5.42 19.67
CA PHE A 579 -22.70 6.48 20.66
C PHE A 579 -23.30 7.73 19.99
N ILE A 580 -24.02 8.53 20.78
CA ILE A 580 -24.57 9.82 20.33
C ILE A 580 -23.40 10.82 20.29
N PRO A 581 -23.03 11.36 19.13
CA PRO A 581 -21.93 12.33 19.03
C PRO A 581 -22.16 13.53 19.93
N THR A 582 -21.13 13.94 20.69
CA THR A 582 -21.19 15.18 21.49
C THR A 582 -20.54 16.37 20.78
N VAL A 583 -19.89 16.12 19.64
CA VAL A 583 -19.12 17.11 18.87
C VAL A 583 -19.75 17.41 17.50
N SER A 584 -19.46 18.58 16.94
CA SER A 584 -20.15 19.12 15.75
C SER A 584 -19.47 18.85 14.41
N ASN A 585 -18.35 18.12 14.38
CA ASN A 585 -17.53 17.85 13.18
C ASN A 585 -16.95 19.09 12.48
N ASN A 586 -17.15 20.31 13.00
CA ASN A 586 -16.66 21.51 12.36
C ASN A 586 -15.14 21.64 12.55
N PRO A 587 -14.36 21.85 11.48
CA PRO A 587 -12.93 22.05 11.61
C PRO A 587 -12.64 23.33 12.42
N PRO A 588 -11.55 23.38 13.19
CA PRO A 588 -11.15 24.60 13.88
C PRO A 588 -10.92 25.69 12.84
N THR A 589 -11.67 26.80 12.95
CA THR A 589 -11.58 27.89 11.99
C THR A 589 -10.21 28.57 12.10
N SER A 590 -9.37 28.44 11.08
CA SER A 590 -8.12 29.20 10.95
C SER A 590 -8.38 30.65 10.54
N ARG A 591 -9.20 31.36 11.31
CA ARG A 591 -9.21 32.82 11.36
C ARG A 591 -9.42 33.23 12.80
N LYS A 592 -8.37 33.79 13.40
CA LYS A 592 -8.58 34.89 14.35
C LYS A 592 -9.17 36.03 13.54
N ASP A 593 -10.48 35.97 13.28
CA ASP A 593 -11.20 37.05 12.63
C ASP A 593 -11.18 38.22 13.61
N HIS A 594 -10.21 39.11 13.43
CA HIS A 594 -10.12 40.37 14.16
C HIS A 594 -11.32 41.28 13.85
N THR A 595 -12.23 40.85 12.97
CA THR A 595 -13.54 41.44 12.69
C THR A 595 -14.34 41.69 13.98
N GLY A 596 -14.34 40.75 14.94
CA GLY A 596 -15.05 40.93 16.22
C GLY A 596 -14.42 41.99 17.13
N LEU A 597 -13.09 42.12 17.13
CA LEU A 597 -12.36 43.10 17.93
C LEU A 597 -12.45 44.51 17.31
N ILE A 598 -12.43 44.61 15.97
CA ILE A 598 -12.52 45.89 15.24
C ILE A 598 -13.92 46.47 15.32
N VAL A 599 -14.97 45.64 15.25
CA VAL A 599 -16.36 46.12 15.41
C VAL A 599 -16.64 46.53 16.86
N GLY A 600 -16.09 45.82 17.85
CA GLY A 600 -16.21 46.18 19.27
C GLY A 600 -15.47 47.46 19.67
N VAL A 601 -14.27 47.70 19.11
CA VAL A 601 -13.50 48.94 19.38
C VAL A 601 -14.10 50.13 18.61
N ALA A 602 -14.57 49.94 17.36
CA ALA A 602 -15.18 51.02 16.59
C ALA A 602 -16.53 51.49 17.18
N THR A 603 -17.36 50.57 17.69
CA THR A 603 -18.60 50.93 18.39
C THR A 603 -18.34 51.56 19.76
N GLY A 604 -17.35 51.07 20.52
CA GLY A 604 -16.94 51.67 21.79
C GLY A 604 -16.40 53.10 21.64
N VAL A 605 -15.53 53.36 20.66
CA VAL A 605 -14.99 54.71 20.38
C VAL A 605 -16.06 55.65 19.85
N GLY A 606 -17.01 55.15 19.03
CA GLY A 606 -18.15 55.93 18.56
C GLY A 606 -19.08 56.40 19.68
N VAL A 607 -19.40 55.52 20.63
CA VAL A 607 -20.27 55.85 21.78
C VAL A 607 -19.57 56.82 22.76
N VAL A 608 -18.28 56.61 23.04
CA VAL A 608 -17.51 57.51 23.91
C VAL A 608 -17.33 58.89 23.27
N GLY A 609 -17.11 58.95 21.95
CA GLY A 609 -17.07 60.21 21.20
C GLY A 609 -18.40 60.98 21.25
N LEU A 610 -19.52 60.27 21.10
CA LEU A 610 -20.86 60.88 21.11
C LEU A 610 -21.25 61.41 22.50
N VAL A 611 -20.89 60.67 23.57
CA VAL A 611 -21.06 61.13 24.96
C VAL A 611 -20.17 62.34 25.27
N ALA A 612 -18.92 62.37 24.79
CA ALA A 612 -18.03 63.51 24.99
C ALA A 612 -18.55 64.77 24.28
N VAL A 613 -19.07 64.64 23.05
CA VAL A 613 -19.69 65.76 22.31
C VAL A 613 -20.94 66.27 23.04
N LEU A 614 -21.80 65.37 23.54
CA LEU A 614 -22.97 65.77 24.32
C LEU A 614 -22.60 66.46 25.65
N LEU A 615 -21.52 66.02 26.31
CA LEU A 615 -20.99 66.66 27.52
C LEU A 615 -20.41 68.06 27.23
N VAL A 616 -19.70 68.23 26.12
CA VAL A 616 -19.20 69.55 25.68
C VAL A 616 -20.37 70.46 25.32
N CYS A 617 -21.37 69.97 24.58
CA CYS A 617 -22.58 70.72 24.27
C CYS A 617 -23.35 71.12 25.54
N TYR A 618 -23.45 70.22 26.53
CA TYR A 618 -24.06 70.49 27.82
C TYR A 618 -23.28 71.57 28.59
N LEU A 619 -21.95 71.48 28.68
CA LEU A 619 -21.11 72.47 29.37
C LEU A 619 -21.12 73.84 28.67
N VAL A 620 -21.17 73.89 27.33
CA VAL A 620 -21.32 75.13 26.57
C VAL A 620 -22.71 75.73 26.77
N ARG A 621 -23.79 74.93 26.78
CA ARG A 621 -25.14 75.41 27.13
C ARG A 621 -25.20 75.93 28.56
N ARG A 622 -24.55 75.25 29.51
CA ARG A 622 -24.49 75.66 30.92
C ARG A 622 -23.71 76.96 31.10
N ARG A 623 -22.61 77.16 30.36
CA ARG A 623 -21.86 78.43 30.33
C ARG A 623 -22.64 79.57 29.65
N LYS A 624 -23.42 79.28 28.60
CA LYS A 624 -24.33 80.27 28.00
C LYS A 624 -25.49 80.65 28.94
N MET A 625 -26.05 79.68 29.68
CA MET A 625 -27.07 79.94 30.72
C MET A 625 -26.49 80.71 31.92
N ALA A 626 -25.26 80.42 32.35
CA ALA A 626 -24.60 81.17 33.42
C ALA A 626 -24.30 82.63 33.03
N ARG A 627 -23.95 82.88 31.75
CA ARG A 627 -23.77 84.25 31.23
C ARG A 627 -25.08 85.02 31.04
N MET A 628 -26.23 84.35 30.94
CA MET A 628 -27.54 85.01 30.94
C MET A 628 -28.03 85.36 32.36
N ILE A 629 -27.33 84.93 33.40
CA ILE A 629 -27.70 85.16 34.81
C ILE A 629 -26.85 86.31 35.44
N GLU A 630 -25.87 86.85 34.71
CA GLU A 630 -25.02 87.95 35.19
C GLU A 630 -25.43 89.34 34.64
N ASP A 631 -26.38 89.40 33.68
CA ASP A 631 -26.88 90.63 33.04
C ASP A 631 -28.38 90.87 33.33
N GLN A 632 -28.77 90.95 34.61
CA GLN A 632 -29.78 91.91 35.11
C GLN A 632 -30.02 91.72 36.61
N GLY A 633 -29.78 92.81 37.35
CA GLY A 633 -30.09 92.93 38.78
C GLY A 633 -31.59 93.11 39.07
N GLU A 634 -31.94 92.67 40.28
CA GLU A 634 -33.04 93.09 41.17
C GLU A 634 -34.36 93.63 40.59
N LEU A 635 -35.47 92.91 40.78
CA LEU A 635 -36.56 93.30 41.72
C LEU A 635 -37.68 92.23 41.85
N GLN A 636 -37.76 91.64 43.04
CA GLN A 636 -38.92 91.41 43.94
C GLN A 636 -40.38 91.12 43.46
N SER A 637 -40.99 90.14 44.14
CA SER A 637 -42.37 90.06 44.68
C SER A 637 -43.56 89.50 43.83
N ASP A 638 -43.92 88.25 44.17
CA ASP A 638 -45.25 87.69 44.52
C ASP A 638 -46.49 87.67 43.59
N ILE A 639 -47.26 86.59 43.82
CA ILE A 639 -48.72 86.35 43.63
C ILE A 639 -49.13 85.33 42.53
N TYR A 640 -49.25 84.08 42.99
CA TYR A 640 -50.45 83.22 43.06
C TYR A 640 -51.34 82.91 41.82
N ASN A 641 -51.41 81.59 41.55
CA ASN A 641 -52.56 80.76 41.19
C ASN A 641 -53.31 80.90 39.85
N ARG A 642 -53.11 79.88 38.99
CA ARG A 642 -54.23 79.12 38.36
C ARG A 642 -53.79 77.70 37.97
N PHE A 643 -54.34 76.70 38.68
CA PHE A 643 -54.52 75.29 38.25
C PHE A 643 -55.99 75.11 37.80
N PRO A 644 -56.47 73.97 37.26
CA PRO A 644 -55.80 72.74 36.80
C PRO A 644 -56.34 72.21 35.42
N MET A 645 -55.70 71.20 34.82
CA MET A 645 -56.35 69.94 34.35
C MET A 645 -55.52 69.13 33.34
N ILE A 646 -55.38 67.85 33.69
CA ILE A 646 -55.44 66.65 32.84
C ILE A 646 -54.24 66.34 31.91
N SER A 647 -53.51 65.32 32.39
CA SER A 647 -52.71 64.31 31.70
C SER A 647 -53.17 63.96 30.29
N PHE A 648 -52.25 63.53 29.41
CA PHE A 648 -52.40 62.24 28.71
C PHE A 648 -51.06 61.83 28.07
N LEU A 649 -50.29 61.11 28.87
CA LEU A 649 -49.28 60.16 28.45
C LEU A 649 -50.05 58.89 28.03
N SER A 650 -50.41 58.76 26.74
CA SER A 650 -50.72 57.46 26.10
C SER A 650 -51.21 57.63 24.65
N VAL A 651 -50.33 57.31 23.71
CA VAL A 651 -50.64 56.66 22.42
C VAL A 651 -49.49 55.65 22.27
N ILE A 652 -49.61 54.33 22.13
CA ILE A 652 -50.73 53.37 22.02
C ILE A 652 -50.13 52.00 22.44
N LEU A 653 -50.90 51.19 23.16
CA LEU A 653 -50.75 49.74 23.36
C LEU A 653 -51.48 48.97 22.23
N TYR A 654 -51.17 47.67 22.11
CA TYR A 654 -51.75 46.60 21.26
C TYR A 654 -51.07 46.38 19.89
N ALA A 655 -50.43 45.23 19.63
CA ALA A 655 -50.91 43.87 19.91
C ALA A 655 -50.01 42.95 20.79
N ASP A 656 -50.73 42.07 21.51
CA ASP A 656 -50.40 40.95 22.43
C ASP A 656 -49.50 39.83 21.84
N TYR A 657 -48.90 38.87 22.60
CA TYR A 657 -49.41 37.94 23.64
C TYR A 657 -48.22 37.48 24.55
N VAL A 658 -48.22 37.60 25.90
CA VAL A 658 -48.82 36.71 26.94
C VAL A 658 -48.11 35.33 27.04
N PHE A 659 -47.71 34.74 28.19
CA PHE A 659 -47.87 34.93 29.64
C PHE A 659 -46.64 34.35 30.38
N ALA A 660 -46.21 34.99 31.47
CA ALA A 660 -45.60 34.33 32.62
C ALA A 660 -46.31 34.89 33.86
N LEU A 661 -46.80 34.01 34.73
CA LEU A 661 -47.32 34.33 36.06
C LEU A 661 -46.71 33.32 37.04
N GLU A 662 -46.18 33.88 38.14
CA GLU A 662 -46.34 33.48 39.55
C GLU A 662 -45.92 32.04 39.94
N ASP A 663 -45.28 31.76 41.08
CA ASP A 663 -45.05 32.56 42.27
C ASP A 663 -43.98 31.92 43.18
N GLU A 664 -43.44 32.80 44.03
CA GLU A 664 -42.84 32.69 45.36
C GLU A 664 -42.46 31.36 46.09
N HIS A 665 -41.27 31.49 46.72
CA HIS A 665 -40.86 31.09 48.07
C HIS A 665 -40.64 29.61 48.49
N GLY A 666 -39.45 29.37 49.06
CA GLY A 666 -39.28 28.37 50.12
C GLY A 666 -37.89 27.75 50.28
N PHE A 667 -37.11 28.25 51.24
CA PHE A 667 -35.91 27.63 51.82
C PHE A 667 -36.19 26.23 52.41
N CYS A 668 -35.26 25.26 52.27
CA CYS A 668 -34.73 24.42 53.38
C CYS A 668 -33.76 23.31 52.89
N GLU A 669 -32.67 23.13 53.64
CA GLU A 669 -31.74 21.99 53.61
C GLU A 669 -32.42 20.64 53.94
N GLY A 670 -31.88 19.52 53.43
CA GLY A 670 -32.28 18.19 53.87
C GLY A 670 -31.59 17.01 53.17
N LYS A 671 -30.75 16.30 53.94
CA LYS A 671 -30.00 15.07 53.62
C LYS A 671 -30.86 13.84 53.18
N LYS A 672 -30.14 12.90 52.53
CA LYS A 672 -30.21 11.39 52.57
C LYS A 672 -30.90 10.60 51.44
N ASN A 673 -30.07 9.75 50.81
CA ASN A 673 -30.19 8.29 50.58
C ASN A 673 -31.11 7.67 49.50
N LYS A 674 -30.43 6.97 48.58
CA LYS A 674 -30.56 5.55 48.14
C LYS A 674 -31.79 5.02 47.37
N LYS A 675 -31.43 4.16 46.39
CA LYS A 675 -32.16 3.08 45.67
C LYS A 675 -32.99 3.55 44.47
N SER A 676 -32.58 3.21 43.24
CA SER A 676 -32.76 1.89 42.58
C SER A 676 -34.23 1.54 42.40
N LEU A 677 -34.72 1.65 41.17
CA LEU A 677 -35.73 0.76 40.62
C LEU A 677 -35.67 0.75 39.09
N TYR A 678 -35.55 -0.46 38.57
CA TYR A 678 -35.84 -0.86 37.20
C TYR A 678 -37.26 -0.44 36.79
N CYS A 679 -37.44 -0.03 35.53
CA CYS A 679 -38.65 -0.40 34.79
C CYS A 679 -38.39 -0.38 33.27
N ASN A 680 -38.85 -1.45 32.64
CA ASN A 680 -38.82 -1.82 31.24
C ASN A 680 -40.11 -1.29 30.56
N ALA A 681 -40.02 -0.77 29.34
CA ALA A 681 -41.09 -0.60 28.33
C ALA A 681 -40.40 -0.08 27.05
N THR A 682 -40.22 -0.76 25.93
CA THR A 682 -41.14 -1.41 24.96
C THR A 682 -42.28 -0.55 24.38
N VAL A 683 -42.12 -0.28 23.07
CA VAL A 683 -43.12 -0.04 21.99
C VAL A 683 -43.77 1.35 21.83
N LEU A 684 -43.48 1.98 20.67
CA LEU A 684 -44.42 2.59 19.68
C LEU A 684 -43.55 3.23 18.57
N GLU A 685 -43.34 2.59 17.42
CA GLU A 685 -44.15 2.66 16.19
C GLU A 685 -44.34 4.07 15.58
N SER A 686 -43.95 4.18 14.30
CA SER A 686 -44.35 5.14 13.26
C SER A 686 -44.00 6.63 13.46
N PHE A 687 -43.00 7.12 12.71
CA PHE A 687 -43.17 7.75 11.39
C PHE A 687 -41.83 7.78 10.63
#